data_AF-A0A3R9PUV7-F1
#
_entry.id   AF-A0A3R9PUV7-F1
#
_cell.length_a   1.000
_cell.length_b   1.000
_cell.length_c   1.000
_cell.angle_alpha   90.00
_cell.angle_beta   90.00
_cell.angle_gamma   90.00
#
_symmetry.space_group_name_H-M   'P 1'
#
loop_
_entity.id
_entity.type
_entity.pdbx_description
1 polymer ?
#
loop_
_entity_poly.entity_id
_entity_poly.type
_entity_poly.pdbx_seq_one_letter_code
_entity_poly.pdbx_strand_id
1 'polypeptide(L)'
;MPVLRPFFLLLLLVGLGVSAARGQRMVFSGRVTEAANGQPVPFASVFVRGTSQGATADDAGRYQLTITGPVDTLVASAIGFATQKKRVSSTAEKQTLNFTLGSGSVSLGEVVVRPRENPAYRILRQVQARKPRNDKRALTVFEFDSYSRTEVALNNLPDAVSRRKALRQLTQVADSLGIPRDANGKAVVPIFASEVLSRFYQLNDPLRRREEIRRTQMRGATPREGSVVSQIMGSSFQDWDFYRNWQQLLGKDFISPIADGWKFTYEYELQDSVLVGQDFCYRIGVQPRRPQDLAFTGTIWITTDTYALRKLDLAVSPEANLNFIEQVRVRQEMAPTPAGQWLPRQTRVVIGIKPTKGSTGILARLTIINSGFQVNQPRPLPFYDRPLETAADAFEVPKGFFEQNRPDTLSRQEQATMMVLDTVRKLPAVRSVLELADVAVNGYYRLGKVDIGPLLATYSFNNIEGHRFRAGFRTTPEWSRDWLLRTYLAYGTQDGRFKYGLRVQRVLNRNHWTVMNFEHRRDLDQVALLDNDYALENPLFEASARLGNITSSRPLRRDLTTLAVQSDLFRGFTQRVILRRQQFEPLYPFAYYTRETRPGAPTADKFGLSEVVVESRYARDEVLIQNNQNRRTAIGLKRWPVFTVRYTLGLDEVLGSDFRYHKLNLLIDQSLRLGQLGRADYRLDAGYIPSTVPYPVLKTHLGNQSPFYNAGAFNLMRYFEFVSDRYVAFRVENRFDGFLLNSLPAIKQLNWRLVATGNVLWGGVSQANRRIIPAEDPINGGPLPTFRALGRVPYAEVGYGVENILKVLRVDFLHRLTYRNLPGARTFGVKASLQFQL
;
A
#
# COMPACT_ATOMS: atom_id res chain seq x y z
N MET A 1 -76.01 -50.54 -57.48
CA MET A 1 -74.80 -49.97 -56.84
C MET A 1 -75.23 -49.11 -55.67
N PRO A 2 -74.55 -49.21 -54.53
CA PRO A 2 -75.22 -49.37 -53.24
C PRO A 2 -74.87 -48.29 -52.18
N VAL A 3 -75.82 -48.14 -51.25
CA VAL A 3 -75.65 -48.21 -49.78
C VAL A 3 -74.93 -47.07 -49.04
N LEU A 4 -75.75 -46.12 -48.56
CA LEU A 4 -75.58 -45.45 -47.26
C LEU A 4 -76.35 -46.25 -46.18
N ARG A 5 -75.64 -46.75 -45.16
CA ARG A 5 -76.10 -47.05 -43.77
C ARG A 5 -74.99 -47.85 -43.07
N PRO A 6 -74.20 -47.23 -42.15
CA PRO A 6 -74.39 -47.54 -40.73
C PRO A 6 -73.88 -46.42 -39.80
N PHE A 7 -74.71 -45.44 -39.45
CA PHE A 7 -74.40 -44.51 -38.33
C PHE A 7 -75.47 -44.54 -37.22
N PHE A 8 -76.63 -45.14 -37.50
CA PHE A 8 -77.77 -45.16 -36.58
C PHE A 8 -77.77 -46.34 -35.60
N LEU A 9 -76.93 -47.36 -35.80
CA LEU A 9 -76.87 -48.54 -34.93
C LEU A 9 -75.82 -48.45 -33.81
N LEU A 10 -74.86 -47.52 -33.89
CA LEU A 10 -73.90 -47.28 -32.80
C LEU A 10 -74.45 -46.36 -31.70
N LEU A 11 -75.48 -45.56 -32.02
CA LEU A 11 -76.09 -44.61 -31.06
C LEU A 11 -77.14 -45.26 -30.15
N LEU A 12 -77.59 -46.49 -30.46
CA LEU A 12 -78.59 -47.20 -29.65
C LEU A 12 -77.98 -48.16 -28.61
N LEU A 13 -76.66 -48.40 -28.63
CA LEU A 13 -75.98 -49.34 -27.72
C LEU A 13 -75.18 -48.67 -26.59
N VAL A 14 -75.19 -47.33 -26.50
CA VAL A 14 -74.58 -46.56 -25.39
C VAL A 14 -75.63 -46.10 -24.36
N GLY A 15 -76.91 -46.44 -24.55
CA GLY A 15 -78.04 -45.93 -23.75
C GLY A 15 -78.37 -46.69 -22.45
N LEU A 16 -77.70 -47.79 -22.12
CA LEU A 16 -78.06 -48.61 -20.95
C LEU A 16 -76.83 -48.96 -20.12
N GLY A 17 -76.44 -48.05 -19.21
CA GLY A 17 -75.36 -48.35 -18.27
C GLY A 17 -74.80 -47.16 -17.49
N VAL A 18 -75.64 -46.35 -16.84
CA VAL A 18 -75.17 -45.48 -15.75
C VAL A 18 -76.12 -45.57 -14.56
N SER A 19 -75.79 -46.49 -13.65
CA SER A 19 -76.31 -46.45 -12.29
C SER A 19 -75.70 -45.24 -11.57
N ALA A 20 -76.53 -44.30 -11.15
CA ALA A 20 -76.13 -43.17 -10.33
C ALA A 20 -75.69 -43.68 -8.93
N ALA A 21 -74.38 -43.66 -8.66
CA ALA A 21 -73.85 -43.78 -7.32
C ALA A 21 -74.31 -42.58 -6.49
N ARG A 22 -75.25 -42.81 -5.55
CA ARG A 22 -75.64 -41.81 -4.55
C ARG A 22 -74.49 -41.64 -3.55
N GLY A 23 -73.63 -40.65 -3.76
CA GLY A 23 -72.69 -40.20 -2.72
C GLY A 23 -73.46 -39.53 -1.57
N GLN A 24 -73.33 -40.05 -0.35
CA GLN A 24 -73.90 -39.43 0.84
C GLN A 24 -73.36 -37.99 0.99
N ARG A 25 -74.26 -37.01 1.05
CA ARG A 25 -73.96 -35.59 1.16
C ARG A 25 -74.11 -35.17 2.62
N MET A 26 -72.99 -34.82 3.27
CA MET A 26 -72.95 -34.33 4.64
C MET A 26 -72.80 -32.81 4.67
N VAL A 27 -73.57 -32.14 5.53
CA VAL A 27 -73.52 -30.69 5.71
C VAL A 27 -73.09 -30.38 7.14
N PHE A 28 -71.97 -29.68 7.26
CA PHE A 28 -71.44 -29.18 8.53
C PHE A 28 -71.71 -27.68 8.62
N SER A 29 -72.22 -27.21 9.76
CA SER A 29 -72.39 -25.79 10.02
C SER A 29 -71.89 -25.45 11.42
N GLY A 30 -71.55 -24.19 11.67
CA GLY A 30 -71.12 -23.79 13.01
C GLY A 30 -70.48 -22.42 13.02
N ARG A 31 -69.88 -22.07 14.17
CA ARG A 31 -69.20 -20.79 14.38
C ARG A 31 -67.76 -20.98 14.84
N VAL A 32 -66.84 -20.17 14.33
CA VAL A 32 -65.45 -20.08 14.75
C VAL A 32 -65.27 -18.85 15.65
N THR A 33 -64.80 -19.06 16.87
CA THR A 33 -64.58 -18.02 17.87
C THR A 33 -63.17 -18.07 18.45
N GLU A 34 -62.72 -16.98 19.03
CA GLU A 34 -61.45 -16.88 19.74
C GLU A 34 -61.58 -17.41 21.18
N ALA A 35 -60.59 -18.18 21.63
CA ALA A 35 -60.59 -18.79 22.96
C ALA A 35 -60.50 -17.79 24.12
N ALA A 36 -59.85 -16.64 23.90
CA ALA A 36 -59.56 -15.67 24.95
C ALA A 36 -60.77 -14.81 25.36
N ASN A 37 -61.62 -14.45 24.40
CA ASN A 37 -62.68 -13.45 24.59
C ASN A 37 -64.04 -13.87 23.99
N GLY A 38 -64.12 -15.03 23.32
CA GLY A 38 -65.35 -15.52 22.70
C GLY A 38 -65.81 -14.73 21.47
N GLN A 39 -65.02 -13.77 20.97
CA GLN A 39 -65.34 -13.01 19.77
C GLN A 39 -65.28 -13.89 18.52
N PRO A 40 -66.09 -13.61 17.48
CA PRO A 40 -66.00 -14.33 16.22
C PRO A 40 -64.62 -14.15 15.58
N VAL A 41 -64.12 -15.19 14.89
CA VAL A 41 -62.94 -15.10 14.04
C VAL A 41 -63.40 -15.03 12.58
N PRO A 42 -63.47 -13.83 11.98
CA PRO A 42 -63.89 -13.66 10.59
C PRO A 42 -62.96 -14.39 9.64
N PHE A 43 -63.50 -14.89 8.53
CA PHE A 43 -62.73 -15.49 7.42
C PHE A 43 -61.87 -16.70 7.79
N ALA A 44 -62.13 -17.34 8.94
CA ALA A 44 -61.46 -18.58 9.31
C ALA A 44 -61.77 -19.69 8.28
N SER A 45 -60.75 -20.43 7.88
CA SER A 45 -60.88 -21.56 6.94
C SER A 45 -61.24 -22.83 7.72
N VAL A 46 -62.36 -23.47 7.37
CA VAL A 46 -62.79 -24.77 7.90
C VAL A 46 -62.73 -25.81 6.79
N PHE A 47 -61.90 -26.84 6.93
CA PHE A 47 -61.65 -27.81 5.86
C PHE A 47 -61.47 -29.24 6.37
N VAL A 48 -61.62 -30.22 5.48
CA VAL A 48 -61.35 -31.63 5.79
C VAL A 48 -59.86 -31.88 5.77
N ARG A 49 -59.35 -32.52 6.82
CA ARG A 49 -57.92 -32.82 6.94
C ARG A 49 -57.42 -33.64 5.73
N GLY A 50 -56.41 -33.13 5.03
CA GLY A 50 -55.74 -33.83 3.92
C GLY A 50 -56.45 -33.72 2.58
N THR A 51 -57.50 -32.90 2.45
CA THR A 51 -58.19 -32.64 1.18
C THR A 51 -58.28 -31.14 0.88
N SER A 52 -58.67 -30.79 -0.34
CA SER A 52 -58.97 -29.41 -0.75
C SER A 52 -60.40 -28.98 -0.47
N GLN A 53 -61.22 -29.82 0.19
CA GLN A 53 -62.62 -29.51 0.49
C GLN A 53 -62.73 -28.69 1.78
N GLY A 54 -63.23 -27.47 1.67
CA GLY A 54 -63.39 -26.55 2.80
C GLY A 54 -64.30 -25.38 2.48
N ALA A 55 -64.62 -24.60 3.51
CA ALA A 55 -65.42 -23.40 3.45
C ALA A 55 -64.78 -22.31 4.32
N THR A 56 -65.00 -21.06 3.94
CA THR A 56 -64.54 -19.89 4.70
C THR A 56 -65.70 -19.38 5.57
N ALA A 57 -65.41 -19.00 6.81
CA ALA A 57 -66.38 -18.39 7.71
C ALA A 57 -66.70 -16.93 7.29
N ASP A 58 -67.92 -16.48 7.55
CA ASP A 58 -68.37 -15.10 7.32
C ASP A 58 -67.84 -14.12 8.39
N ASP A 59 -68.23 -12.84 8.29
CA ASP A 59 -67.84 -11.77 9.21
C ASP A 59 -68.28 -12.02 10.66
N ALA A 60 -69.34 -12.82 10.85
CA ALA A 60 -69.82 -13.24 12.15
C ALA A 60 -69.17 -14.56 12.64
N GLY A 61 -68.20 -15.09 11.90
CA GLY A 61 -67.49 -16.33 12.16
C GLY A 61 -68.31 -17.59 11.85
N ARG A 62 -69.44 -17.50 11.16
CA ARG A 62 -70.28 -18.66 10.82
C ARG A 62 -69.80 -19.31 9.52
N TYR A 63 -69.83 -20.63 9.45
CA TYR A 63 -69.47 -21.37 8.25
C TYR A 63 -70.51 -22.45 7.94
N GLN A 64 -70.58 -22.83 6.67
CA GLN A 64 -71.32 -24.00 6.21
C GLN A 64 -70.48 -24.73 5.14
N LEU A 65 -70.21 -26.01 5.37
CA LEU A 65 -69.38 -26.85 4.53
C LEU A 65 -70.17 -28.08 4.11
N THR A 66 -70.32 -28.29 2.81
CA THR A 66 -71.02 -29.47 2.28
C THR A 66 -70.02 -30.38 1.59
N ILE A 67 -69.97 -31.64 2.02
CA ILE A 67 -69.00 -32.64 1.54
C ILE A 67 -69.74 -33.87 1.04
N THR A 68 -69.23 -34.45 -0.04
CA THR A 68 -69.70 -35.72 -0.61
C THR A 68 -68.56 -36.73 -0.50
N GLY A 69 -68.70 -37.71 0.41
CA GLY A 69 -67.66 -38.70 0.72
C GLY A 69 -67.36 -38.82 2.22
N PRO A 70 -66.61 -39.84 2.66
CA PRO A 70 -66.32 -40.08 4.08
C PRO A 70 -65.43 -38.99 4.67
N VAL A 71 -65.78 -38.48 5.84
CA VAL A 71 -65.04 -37.44 6.58
C VAL A 71 -64.85 -37.90 8.01
N ASP A 72 -63.61 -37.88 8.49
CA ASP A 72 -63.28 -38.24 9.88
C ASP A 72 -62.99 -37.00 10.75
N THR A 73 -62.30 -35.99 10.20
CA THR A 73 -61.85 -34.81 10.96
C THR A 73 -62.00 -33.51 10.16
N LEU A 74 -62.62 -32.51 10.78
CA LEU A 74 -62.60 -31.11 10.32
C LEU A 74 -61.56 -30.29 11.08
N VAL A 75 -60.94 -29.34 10.38
CA VAL A 75 -59.89 -28.46 10.89
C VAL A 75 -60.31 -27.01 10.65
N ALA A 76 -60.23 -26.17 11.68
CA ALA A 76 -60.39 -24.72 11.58
C ALA A 76 -59.02 -24.04 11.74
N SER A 77 -58.71 -23.08 10.85
CA SER A 77 -57.45 -22.33 10.84
C SER A 77 -57.69 -20.86 10.47
N ALA A 78 -56.95 -19.97 11.13
CA ALA A 78 -56.91 -18.54 10.83
C ALA A 78 -55.49 -18.00 11.11
N ILE A 79 -55.08 -16.94 10.42
CA ILE A 79 -53.76 -16.32 10.59
C ILE A 79 -53.65 -15.77 12.03
N GLY A 80 -52.56 -16.09 12.71
CA GLY A 80 -52.32 -15.69 14.11
C GLY A 80 -52.95 -16.61 15.17
N PHE A 81 -53.64 -17.68 14.76
CA PHE A 81 -54.30 -18.62 15.65
C PHE A 81 -53.75 -20.05 15.50
N ALA A 82 -53.77 -20.82 16.59
CA ALA A 82 -53.46 -22.24 16.58
C ALA A 82 -54.61 -23.03 15.94
N THR A 83 -54.29 -23.91 14.99
CA THR A 83 -55.29 -24.73 14.30
C THR A 83 -56.00 -25.69 15.27
N GLN A 84 -57.33 -25.74 15.23
CA GLN A 84 -58.12 -26.67 16.04
C GLN A 84 -58.72 -27.78 15.16
N LYS A 85 -58.66 -29.03 15.64
CA LYS A 85 -59.16 -30.21 14.93
C LYS A 85 -60.33 -30.82 15.72
N LYS A 86 -61.43 -31.16 15.06
CA LYS A 86 -62.57 -31.86 15.65
C LYS A 86 -62.96 -33.07 14.80
N ARG A 87 -63.15 -34.22 15.46
CA ARG A 87 -63.70 -35.42 14.81
C ARG A 87 -65.18 -35.22 14.51
N VAL A 88 -65.65 -35.80 13.42
CA VAL A 88 -67.04 -35.71 12.97
C VAL A 88 -67.66 -37.09 12.82
N SER A 89 -68.99 -37.20 12.95
CA SER A 89 -69.68 -38.46 12.75
C SER A 89 -69.81 -38.77 11.27
N SER A 90 -69.50 -39.99 10.84
CA SER A 90 -69.63 -40.41 9.44
C SER A 90 -71.06 -40.81 9.04
N THR A 91 -72.01 -40.84 9.99
CA THR A 91 -73.39 -41.32 9.78
C THR A 91 -74.45 -40.21 9.77
N ALA A 92 -74.13 -38.99 10.20
CA ALA A 92 -75.09 -37.90 10.30
C ALA A 92 -75.02 -36.95 9.09
N GLU A 93 -76.13 -36.81 8.37
CA GLU A 93 -76.25 -35.94 7.18
C GLU A 93 -76.07 -34.44 7.49
N LYS A 94 -76.41 -34.00 8.71
CA LYS A 94 -76.24 -32.60 9.16
C LYS A 94 -75.65 -32.55 10.55
N GLN A 95 -74.59 -31.77 10.75
CA GLN A 95 -73.87 -31.67 12.02
C GLN A 95 -73.46 -30.23 12.33
N THR A 96 -73.70 -29.79 13.57
CA THR A 96 -73.29 -28.46 14.04
C THR A 96 -71.99 -28.56 14.86
N LEU A 97 -70.93 -27.88 14.42
CA LEU A 97 -69.59 -27.93 15.01
C LEU A 97 -69.01 -26.53 15.20
N ASN A 98 -68.94 -26.06 16.43
CA ASN A 98 -68.28 -24.79 16.74
C ASN A 98 -66.78 -25.00 16.98
N PHE A 99 -65.94 -24.08 16.53
CA PHE A 99 -64.49 -24.11 16.77
C PHE A 99 -64.08 -22.92 17.65
N THR A 100 -63.13 -23.15 18.54
CA THR A 100 -62.58 -22.17 19.45
C THR A 100 -61.06 -22.16 19.29
N LEU A 101 -60.53 -21.13 18.62
CA LEU A 101 -59.12 -21.03 18.26
C LEU A 101 -58.32 -20.32 19.36
N GLY A 102 -57.24 -20.93 19.83
CA GLY A 102 -56.28 -20.28 20.72
C GLY A 102 -55.28 -19.42 19.94
N SER A 103 -54.64 -18.46 20.61
CA SER A 103 -53.55 -17.69 19.99
C SER A 103 -52.40 -18.63 19.58
N GLY A 104 -51.91 -18.47 18.34
CA GLY A 104 -50.86 -19.32 17.78
C GLY A 104 -49.80 -18.50 17.05
N SER A 105 -48.57 -18.54 17.56
CA SER A 105 -47.41 -17.97 16.88
C SER A 105 -46.98 -18.88 15.72
N VAL A 106 -47.51 -18.64 14.52
CA VAL A 106 -47.00 -19.32 13.31
C VAL A 106 -45.73 -18.61 12.85
N SER A 107 -44.57 -19.14 13.23
CA SER A 107 -43.32 -18.93 12.49
C SER A 107 -43.42 -19.76 11.20
N LEU A 108 -43.49 -19.09 10.05
CA LEU A 108 -43.38 -19.76 8.76
C LEU A 108 -41.94 -20.26 8.61
N GLY A 109 -41.75 -21.58 8.66
CA GLY A 109 -40.50 -22.21 8.27
C GLY A 109 -40.30 -22.05 6.76
N GLU A 110 -39.25 -21.33 6.36
CA GLU A 110 -38.82 -21.22 4.98
C GLU A 110 -38.55 -22.61 4.39
N VAL A 111 -39.24 -22.97 3.30
CA VAL A 111 -38.91 -24.17 2.51
C VAL A 111 -37.66 -23.86 1.70
N VAL A 112 -36.49 -24.09 2.31
CA VAL A 112 -35.22 -24.03 1.59
C VAL A 112 -35.10 -25.29 0.73
N VAL A 113 -35.46 -25.18 -0.55
CA VAL A 113 -35.01 -26.14 -1.58
C VAL A 113 -33.50 -25.98 -1.68
N ARG A 114 -32.74 -26.72 -0.87
CA ARG A 114 -31.27 -26.71 -0.95
C ARG A 114 -30.86 -27.42 -2.23
N PRO A 115 -30.31 -26.72 -3.23
CA PRO A 115 -29.77 -27.40 -4.40
C PRO A 115 -28.61 -28.30 -3.92
N ARG A 116 -28.41 -29.45 -4.55
CA ARG A 116 -27.31 -30.39 -4.19
C ARG A 116 -25.92 -29.73 -4.24
N GLU A 117 -25.80 -28.62 -4.97
CA GLU A 117 -24.63 -27.75 -5.03
C GLU A 117 -25.03 -26.28 -4.88
N ASN A 118 -24.23 -25.49 -4.17
CA ASN A 118 -24.44 -24.04 -4.03
C ASN A 118 -24.55 -23.34 -5.42
N PRO A 119 -25.66 -22.64 -5.72
CA PRO A 119 -25.91 -22.06 -7.05
C PRO A 119 -24.89 -20.97 -7.42
N ALA A 120 -24.30 -20.28 -6.44
CA ALA A 120 -23.22 -19.32 -6.69
C ALA A 120 -21.98 -20.00 -7.28
N TYR A 121 -21.71 -21.26 -6.93
CA TYR A 121 -20.55 -22.00 -7.44
C TYR A 121 -20.65 -22.27 -8.94
N ARG A 122 -21.86 -22.54 -9.44
CA ARG A 122 -22.12 -22.69 -10.88
C ARG A 122 -21.80 -21.39 -11.64
N ILE A 123 -22.22 -20.25 -11.10
CA ILE A 123 -21.97 -18.93 -11.69
C ILE A 123 -20.46 -18.63 -11.66
N LEU A 124 -19.79 -18.84 -10.52
CA LEU A 124 -18.35 -18.58 -10.38
C LEU A 124 -17.49 -19.46 -11.29
N ARG A 125 -17.89 -20.71 -11.58
CA ARG A 125 -17.22 -21.51 -12.62
C ARG A 125 -17.29 -20.86 -14.00
N GLN A 126 -18.43 -20.28 -14.35
CA GLN A 126 -18.57 -19.53 -15.61
C GLN A 126 -17.77 -18.23 -15.60
N VAL A 127 -17.73 -17.53 -14.47
CA VAL A 127 -16.84 -16.37 -14.27
C VAL A 127 -15.40 -16.78 -14.55
N GLN A 128 -14.90 -17.88 -13.97
CA GLN A 128 -13.53 -18.35 -14.23
C GLN A 128 -13.29 -18.72 -15.70
N ALA A 129 -14.22 -19.44 -16.33
CA ALA A 129 -14.10 -19.84 -17.72
C ALA A 129 -14.05 -18.63 -18.69
N ARG A 130 -14.77 -17.55 -18.36
CA ARG A 130 -14.85 -16.32 -19.18
C ARG A 130 -13.91 -15.21 -18.70
N LYS A 131 -13.24 -15.38 -17.56
CA LYS A 131 -12.32 -14.42 -16.96
C LYS A 131 -11.30 -13.89 -17.98
N PRO A 132 -10.61 -14.71 -18.81
CA PRO A 132 -9.66 -14.19 -19.78
C PRO A 132 -10.28 -13.30 -20.86
N ARG A 133 -11.57 -13.49 -21.20
CA ARG A 133 -12.27 -12.68 -22.22
C ARG A 133 -12.76 -11.35 -21.67
N ASN A 134 -13.17 -11.32 -20.40
CA ASN A 134 -13.71 -10.13 -19.76
C ASN A 134 -12.63 -9.23 -19.14
N ASP A 135 -11.45 -9.79 -18.87
CA ASP A 135 -10.30 -9.10 -18.30
C ASP A 135 -9.69 -8.09 -19.29
N LYS A 136 -9.47 -6.87 -18.83
CA LYS A 136 -8.80 -5.79 -19.58
C LYS A 136 -7.40 -6.14 -20.09
N ARG A 137 -6.73 -7.14 -19.52
CA ARG A 137 -5.43 -7.64 -19.97
C ARG A 137 -5.48 -8.27 -21.36
N ALA A 138 -6.66 -8.66 -21.84
CA ALA A 138 -6.84 -9.15 -23.21
C ALA A 138 -6.80 -8.02 -24.26
N LEU A 139 -6.96 -6.75 -23.86
CA LEU A 139 -6.81 -5.61 -24.77
C LEU A 139 -5.34 -5.41 -25.12
N THR A 140 -5.02 -4.99 -26.34
CA THR A 140 -3.64 -4.58 -26.66
C THR A 140 -3.30 -3.26 -25.97
N VAL A 141 -4.18 -2.27 -26.14
CA VAL A 141 -4.07 -0.93 -25.56
C VAL A 141 -5.43 -0.43 -25.10
N PHE A 142 -5.47 0.36 -24.04
CA PHE A 142 -6.62 1.18 -23.69
C PHE A 142 -6.21 2.55 -23.12
N GLU A 143 -7.07 3.55 -23.34
CA GLU A 143 -6.91 4.90 -22.81
C GLU A 143 -8.27 5.50 -22.39
N PHE A 144 -8.24 6.41 -21.42
CA PHE A 144 -9.42 7.11 -20.90
C PHE A 144 -9.07 8.39 -20.16
N ASP A 145 -10.03 9.29 -20.04
CA ASP A 145 -9.95 10.42 -19.11
C ASP A 145 -10.26 9.92 -17.69
N SER A 146 -9.48 10.37 -16.70
CA SER A 146 -9.60 10.01 -15.31
C SER A 146 -9.74 11.27 -14.45
N TYR A 147 -10.81 11.33 -13.67
CA TYR A 147 -10.98 12.31 -12.60
C TYR A 147 -10.80 11.59 -11.26
N SER A 148 -9.86 12.07 -10.45
CA SER A 148 -9.57 11.53 -9.12
C SER A 148 -9.80 12.61 -8.05
N ARG A 149 -10.59 12.27 -7.03
CA ARG A 149 -10.81 13.08 -5.83
C ARG A 149 -10.34 12.31 -4.61
N THR A 150 -9.41 12.89 -3.85
CA THR A 150 -8.92 12.34 -2.59
C THR A 150 -9.27 13.29 -1.47
N GLU A 151 -9.85 12.80 -0.39
CA GLU A 151 -10.16 13.54 0.82
C GLU A 151 -9.51 12.84 2.01
N VAL A 152 -8.95 13.61 2.94
CA VAL A 152 -8.40 13.10 4.18
C VAL A 152 -8.95 13.92 5.33
N ALA A 153 -9.48 13.24 6.33
CA ALA A 153 -10.02 13.82 7.54
C ALA A 153 -9.44 13.13 8.78
N LEU A 154 -9.41 13.83 9.91
CA LEU A 154 -9.18 13.25 11.22
C LEU A 154 -10.51 12.81 11.83
N ASN A 155 -10.54 11.63 12.44
CA ASN A 155 -11.69 11.13 13.21
C ASN A 155 -11.23 10.68 14.60
N ASN A 156 -12.17 10.29 15.47
CA ASN A 156 -11.84 9.73 16.80
C ASN A 156 -10.93 10.63 17.67
N LEU A 157 -11.07 11.96 17.58
CA LEU A 157 -10.21 12.90 18.31
C LEU A 157 -10.35 12.72 19.84
N PRO A 158 -9.25 12.54 20.59
CA PRO A 158 -9.26 12.59 22.05
C PRO A 158 -9.61 13.99 22.54
N ASP A 159 -10.28 14.13 23.69
CA ASP A 159 -10.71 15.43 24.22
C ASP A 159 -9.53 16.40 24.43
N ALA A 160 -8.41 15.88 24.94
CA ALA A 160 -7.18 16.65 25.12
C ALA A 160 -6.65 17.24 23.79
N VAL A 161 -6.84 16.51 22.68
CA VAL A 161 -6.41 16.93 21.34
C VAL A 161 -7.45 17.88 20.74
N SER A 162 -8.74 17.58 20.88
CA SER A 162 -9.85 18.40 20.36
C SER A 162 -9.93 19.78 21.01
N ARG A 163 -9.45 19.94 22.26
CA ARG A 163 -9.41 21.24 22.96
C ARG A 163 -8.31 22.17 22.47
N ARG A 164 -7.33 21.68 21.68
CA ARG A 164 -6.27 22.54 21.11
C ARG A 164 -6.89 23.60 20.20
N LYS A 165 -6.43 24.85 20.33
CA LYS A 165 -7.00 26.03 19.64
C LYS A 165 -7.26 25.80 18.14
N ALA A 166 -6.28 25.25 17.43
CA ALA A 166 -6.38 24.96 16.00
C ALA A 166 -7.49 23.95 15.67
N LEU A 167 -7.55 22.84 16.41
CA LEU A 167 -8.55 21.79 16.18
C LEU A 167 -9.95 22.22 16.61
N ARG A 168 -10.08 23.00 17.69
CA ARG A 168 -11.36 23.56 18.13
C ARG A 168 -11.98 24.50 17.09
N GLN A 169 -11.17 25.36 16.48
CA GLN A 169 -11.64 26.24 15.40
C GLN A 169 -12.05 25.44 14.16
N LEU A 170 -11.26 24.41 13.83
CA LEU A 170 -11.57 23.47 12.76
C LEU A 170 -12.90 22.73 12.96
N THR A 171 -13.12 22.19 14.16
CA THR A 171 -14.38 21.50 14.49
C THR A 171 -15.57 22.44 14.47
N GLN A 172 -15.42 23.69 14.94
CA GLN A 172 -16.50 24.68 14.92
C GLN A 172 -16.97 25.01 13.49
N VAL A 173 -16.03 25.19 12.56
CA VAL A 173 -16.36 25.45 11.14
C VAL A 173 -16.96 24.20 10.49
N ALA A 174 -16.45 23.02 10.80
CA ALA A 174 -17.01 21.76 10.31
C ALA A 174 -18.44 21.51 10.82
N ASP A 175 -18.69 21.76 12.10
CA ASP A 175 -20.00 21.64 12.74
C ASP A 175 -20.99 22.67 12.15
N SER A 176 -20.57 23.92 11.92
CA SER A 176 -21.43 24.96 11.34
C SER A 176 -21.84 24.68 9.89
N LEU A 177 -21.00 23.93 9.16
CA LEU A 177 -21.25 23.52 7.77
C LEU A 177 -21.92 22.14 7.67
N GLY A 178 -22.33 21.56 8.81
CA GLY A 178 -23.12 20.32 8.84
C GLY A 178 -22.35 19.06 8.46
N ILE A 179 -21.02 19.02 8.67
CA ILE A 179 -20.25 17.80 8.46
C ILE A 179 -20.67 16.75 9.51
N PRO A 180 -21.15 15.56 9.09
CA PRO A 180 -21.62 14.55 10.02
C PRO A 180 -20.48 14.05 10.91
N ARG A 181 -20.83 13.82 12.17
CA ARG A 181 -19.97 13.22 13.18
C ARG A 181 -19.77 11.74 12.88
N ASP A 182 -18.71 11.16 13.42
CA ASP A 182 -18.44 9.73 13.28
C ASP A 182 -19.48 8.87 14.02
N ALA A 183 -19.40 7.55 13.87
CA ALA A 183 -20.34 6.60 14.49
C ALA A 183 -20.40 6.69 16.03
N ASN A 184 -19.40 7.33 16.66
CA ASN A 184 -19.32 7.55 18.10
C ASN A 184 -19.72 8.99 18.50
N GLY A 185 -20.29 9.78 17.57
CA GLY A 185 -20.69 11.16 17.80
C GLY A 185 -19.54 12.17 17.89
N LYS A 186 -18.30 11.77 17.54
CA LYS A 186 -17.14 12.68 17.55
C LYS A 186 -17.00 13.42 16.23
N ALA A 187 -16.45 14.63 16.30
CA ALA A 187 -16.24 15.47 15.12
C ALA A 187 -15.27 14.82 14.12
N VAL A 188 -15.64 14.85 12.83
CA VAL A 188 -14.76 14.50 11.72
C VAL A 188 -14.20 15.79 11.15
N VAL A 189 -12.88 15.94 11.16
CA VAL A 189 -12.21 17.18 10.81
C VAL A 189 -11.48 17.03 9.48
N PRO A 190 -11.99 17.59 8.37
CA PRO A 190 -11.25 17.60 7.12
C PRO A 190 -9.90 18.29 7.29
N ILE A 191 -8.84 17.64 6.83
CA ILE A 191 -7.50 18.21 6.83
C ILE A 191 -7.00 18.45 5.42
N PHE A 192 -7.38 17.64 4.44
CA PHE A 192 -6.84 17.75 3.09
C PHE A 192 -7.86 17.26 2.07
N ALA A 193 -7.88 17.88 0.89
CA ALA A 193 -8.53 17.34 -0.28
C ALA A 193 -7.74 17.68 -1.54
N SER A 194 -7.80 16.81 -2.54
CA SER A 194 -7.24 17.04 -3.87
C SER A 194 -8.18 16.57 -4.96
N GLU A 195 -8.23 17.32 -6.06
CA GLU A 195 -8.91 16.97 -7.29
C GLU A 195 -7.91 16.97 -8.45
N VAL A 196 -7.89 15.90 -9.23
CA VAL A 196 -6.96 15.71 -10.35
C VAL A 196 -7.73 15.27 -11.59
N LEU A 197 -7.46 15.94 -12.71
CA LEU A 197 -7.93 15.55 -14.03
C LEU A 197 -6.73 15.11 -14.87
N SER A 198 -6.78 13.86 -15.35
CA SER A 198 -5.70 13.24 -16.12
C SER A 198 -6.22 12.46 -17.31
N ARG A 199 -5.30 12.10 -18.22
CA ARG A 199 -5.53 11.13 -19.29
C ARG A 199 -4.63 9.92 -19.04
N PHE A 200 -5.22 8.74 -18.94
CA PHE A 200 -4.53 7.49 -18.66
C PHE A 200 -4.37 6.65 -19.92
N TYR A 201 -3.21 6.00 -20.05
CA TYR A 201 -2.84 5.14 -21.17
C TYR A 201 -2.19 3.87 -20.67
N GLN A 202 -2.58 2.72 -21.21
CA GLN A 202 -1.94 1.44 -20.92
C GLN A 202 -1.76 0.59 -22.19
N LEU A 203 -0.55 0.06 -22.35
CA LEU A 203 -0.18 -1.01 -23.27
C LEU A 203 0.01 -2.29 -22.44
N ASN A 204 -0.59 -3.40 -22.84
CA ASN A 204 -0.50 -4.64 -22.05
C ASN A 204 0.69 -5.53 -22.42
N ASP A 205 1.18 -5.45 -23.65
CA ASP A 205 2.34 -6.23 -24.11
C ASP A 205 3.31 -5.38 -24.96
N PRO A 206 4.51 -5.02 -24.42
CA PRO A 206 4.91 -5.16 -23.02
C PRO A 206 4.09 -4.24 -22.12
N LEU A 207 3.87 -4.62 -20.85
CA LEU A 207 3.10 -3.79 -19.91
C LEU A 207 3.74 -2.42 -19.72
N ARG A 208 3.12 -1.37 -20.28
CA ARG A 208 3.49 0.04 -20.09
C ARG A 208 2.27 0.86 -19.68
N ARG A 209 2.48 1.83 -18.80
CA ARG A 209 1.45 2.76 -18.32
C ARG A 209 1.99 4.17 -18.43
N ARG A 210 1.12 5.11 -18.77
CA ARG A 210 1.38 6.54 -18.77
C ARG A 210 0.13 7.27 -18.27
N GLU A 211 0.33 8.24 -17.40
CA GLU A 211 -0.71 9.16 -16.94
C GLU A 211 -0.27 10.60 -17.18
N GLU A 212 -1.08 11.37 -17.87
CA GLU A 212 -0.85 12.80 -18.13
C GLU A 212 -1.78 13.62 -17.24
N ILE A 213 -1.24 14.23 -16.19
CA ILE A 213 -1.96 15.15 -15.31
C ILE A 213 -2.14 16.48 -16.04
N ARG A 214 -3.38 16.81 -16.39
CA ARG A 214 -3.75 18.07 -17.05
C ARG A 214 -4.01 19.19 -16.05
N ARG A 215 -4.73 18.88 -14.97
CA ARG A 215 -5.10 19.83 -13.91
C ARG A 215 -5.09 19.16 -12.55
N THR A 216 -4.64 19.87 -11.53
CA THR A 216 -4.61 19.41 -10.14
C THR A 216 -4.87 20.58 -9.19
N GLN A 217 -5.85 20.43 -8.31
CA GLN A 217 -6.15 21.39 -7.25
C GLN A 217 -6.04 20.71 -5.89
N MET A 218 -5.44 21.37 -4.91
CA MET A 218 -5.30 20.85 -3.55
C MET A 218 -5.75 21.89 -2.53
N ARG A 219 -6.49 21.46 -1.51
CA ARG A 219 -7.07 22.29 -0.43
C ARG A 219 -6.63 21.75 0.94
N GLY A 220 -6.45 22.63 1.94
CA GLY A 220 -6.11 22.26 3.32
C GLY A 220 -4.61 22.06 3.64
N ALA A 221 -4.31 21.12 4.52
CA ALA A 221 -3.00 20.60 4.92
C ALA A 221 -2.30 19.88 3.76
N THR A 222 -1.98 20.62 2.71
CA THR A 222 -1.42 20.05 1.48
C THR A 222 0.00 19.58 1.75
N PRO A 223 0.35 18.34 1.35
CA PRO A 223 1.74 18.00 1.13
C PRO A 223 2.37 19.06 0.22
N ARG A 224 3.65 19.40 0.42
CA ARG A 224 4.33 20.38 -0.45
C ARG A 224 4.07 20.07 -1.91
N GLU A 225 3.77 21.09 -2.70
CA GLU A 225 3.40 20.97 -4.10
C GLU A 225 4.41 20.12 -4.85
N GLY A 226 3.90 19.10 -5.55
CA GLY A 226 4.65 18.07 -6.26
C GLY A 226 5.67 17.32 -5.41
N SER A 227 5.47 17.21 -4.10
CA SER A 227 6.07 16.11 -3.33
C SER A 227 5.66 14.76 -3.92
N VAL A 228 6.48 13.72 -3.68
CA VAL A 228 6.13 12.34 -4.08
C VAL A 228 4.77 11.94 -3.51
N VAL A 229 4.48 12.38 -2.27
CA VAL A 229 3.19 12.16 -1.60
C VAL A 229 2.03 12.83 -2.36
N SER A 230 2.18 14.10 -2.75
CA SER A 230 1.20 14.85 -3.56
C SER A 230 0.93 14.17 -4.92
N GLN A 231 1.97 13.66 -5.59
CA GLN A 231 1.84 13.02 -6.89
C GLN A 231 1.22 11.62 -6.80
N ILE A 232 1.59 10.81 -5.80
CA ILE A 232 0.96 9.50 -5.56
C ILE A 232 -0.52 9.67 -5.19
N MET A 233 -0.84 10.62 -4.31
CA MET A 233 -2.21 10.87 -3.85
C MET A 233 -3.12 11.43 -4.95
N GLY A 234 -2.55 12.11 -5.95
CA GLY A 234 -3.25 12.62 -7.12
C GLY A 234 -3.35 11.66 -8.29
N SER A 235 -2.44 10.68 -8.39
CA SER A 235 -2.38 9.73 -9.51
C SER A 235 -3.36 8.56 -9.37
N SER A 236 -3.91 8.11 -10.50
CA SER A 236 -4.73 6.89 -10.59
C SER A 236 -3.89 5.59 -10.60
N PHE A 237 -2.57 5.65 -10.34
CA PHE A 237 -1.65 4.51 -10.41
C PHE A 237 -2.03 3.30 -9.53
N GLN A 238 -2.93 3.47 -8.57
CA GLN A 238 -3.54 2.34 -7.88
C GLN A 238 -4.54 1.66 -8.82
N ASP A 239 -4.02 0.69 -9.56
CA ASP A 239 -4.83 -0.21 -10.37
C ASP A 239 -5.64 -1.14 -9.45
N TRP A 240 -6.92 -0.81 -9.24
CA TRP A 240 -7.89 -1.64 -8.53
C TRP A 240 -8.47 -2.66 -9.52
N ASP A 241 -7.86 -3.84 -9.57
CA ASP A 241 -8.12 -4.86 -10.57
C ASP A 241 -8.42 -6.21 -9.90
N PHE A 242 -9.72 -6.45 -9.67
CA PHE A 242 -10.20 -7.68 -9.07
C PHE A 242 -10.20 -8.88 -10.03
N TYR A 243 -9.85 -8.71 -11.33
CA TYR A 243 -9.60 -9.86 -12.21
C TYR A 243 -8.27 -10.55 -11.91
N ARG A 244 -7.35 -9.88 -11.20
CA ARG A 244 -6.13 -10.51 -10.70
C ARG A 244 -6.45 -11.36 -9.47
N ASN A 245 -5.67 -12.43 -9.27
CA ASN A 245 -5.84 -13.30 -8.10
C ASN A 245 -5.52 -12.57 -6.78
N TRP A 246 -4.68 -11.53 -6.85
CA TRP A 246 -4.22 -10.77 -5.70
C TRP A 246 -4.38 -9.27 -5.97
N GLN A 247 -5.13 -8.60 -5.10
CA GLN A 247 -5.21 -7.15 -5.03
C GLN A 247 -4.18 -6.65 -4.01
N GLN A 248 -3.20 -5.88 -4.47
CA GLN A 248 -2.25 -5.27 -3.57
C GLN A 248 -2.89 -4.04 -2.92
N LEU A 249 -2.94 -4.01 -1.60
CA LEU A 249 -3.47 -2.92 -0.80
C LEU A 249 -2.58 -2.72 0.41
N LEU A 250 -2.12 -1.48 0.63
CA LEU A 250 -1.30 -1.10 1.79
C LEU A 250 -0.06 -2.01 1.96
N GLY A 251 0.59 -2.39 0.86
CA GLY A 251 1.76 -3.26 0.92
C GLY A 251 1.48 -4.75 1.17
N LYS A 252 0.21 -5.15 1.32
CA LYS A 252 -0.23 -6.54 1.48
C LYS A 252 -1.02 -7.03 0.27
N ASP A 253 -0.99 -8.33 0.02
CA ASP A 253 -1.72 -8.97 -1.07
C ASP A 253 -3.03 -9.59 -0.53
N PHE A 254 -4.18 -9.10 -0.99
CA PHE A 254 -5.51 -9.61 -0.66
C PHE A 254 -6.03 -10.50 -1.77
N ILE A 255 -6.62 -11.65 -1.43
CA ILE A 255 -7.15 -12.58 -2.45
C ILE A 255 -8.39 -11.97 -3.10
N SER A 256 -8.48 -11.93 -4.42
CA SER A 256 -9.71 -11.48 -5.10
C SER A 256 -10.85 -12.49 -4.92
N PRO A 257 -12.12 -12.06 -4.75
CA PRO A 257 -13.29 -12.95 -4.76
C PRO A 257 -13.48 -13.76 -6.05
N ILE A 258 -12.80 -13.40 -7.14
CA ILE A 258 -12.80 -14.16 -8.39
C ILE A 258 -11.41 -14.71 -8.73
N ALA A 259 -10.53 -14.88 -7.73
CA ALA A 259 -9.23 -15.50 -7.89
C ALA A 259 -9.33 -16.97 -8.33
N ASP A 260 -8.27 -17.47 -8.96
CA ASP A 260 -8.14 -18.89 -9.23
C ASP A 260 -8.08 -19.63 -7.88
N GLY A 261 -8.83 -20.72 -7.73
CA GLY A 261 -8.98 -21.38 -6.44
C GLY A 261 -9.92 -20.67 -5.45
N TRP A 262 -10.78 -19.75 -5.92
CA TRP A 262 -11.77 -19.00 -5.13
C TRP A 262 -12.52 -19.81 -4.04
N LYS A 263 -12.79 -21.09 -4.30
CA LYS A 263 -13.50 -22.00 -3.37
C LYS A 263 -12.76 -22.23 -2.05
N PHE A 264 -11.43 -22.12 -2.03
CA PHE A 264 -10.61 -22.36 -0.82
C PHE A 264 -10.55 -21.15 0.10
N THR A 265 -10.79 -19.95 -0.41
CA THR A 265 -10.67 -18.70 0.35
C THR A 265 -12.04 -18.22 0.84
N TYR A 266 -13.06 -18.37 0.01
CA TYR A 266 -14.35 -17.74 0.23
C TYR A 266 -15.50 -18.75 0.28
N GLU A 267 -16.51 -18.38 1.06
CA GLU A 267 -17.86 -18.90 1.00
C GLU A 267 -18.74 -17.89 0.25
N TYR A 268 -19.66 -18.40 -0.56
CA TYR A 268 -20.47 -17.58 -1.46
C TYR A 268 -21.94 -17.88 -1.26
N GLU A 269 -22.76 -16.86 -1.37
CA GLU A 269 -24.20 -16.98 -1.25
C GLU A 269 -24.87 -16.24 -2.41
N LEU A 270 -25.64 -16.94 -3.23
CA LEU A 270 -26.44 -16.30 -4.25
C LEU A 270 -27.64 -15.63 -3.55
N GLN A 271 -27.71 -14.30 -3.59
CA GLN A 271 -28.73 -13.54 -2.88
C GLN A 271 -29.95 -13.29 -3.75
N ASP A 272 -29.75 -12.71 -4.95
CA ASP A 272 -30.83 -12.38 -5.88
C ASP A 272 -30.29 -12.10 -7.29
N SER A 273 -31.18 -11.88 -8.27
CA SER A 273 -30.85 -11.31 -9.58
C SER A 273 -31.44 -9.91 -9.72
N VAL A 274 -30.60 -8.91 -9.95
CA VAL A 274 -30.98 -7.49 -9.93
C VAL A 274 -30.50 -6.76 -11.17
N LEU A 275 -31.24 -5.75 -11.61
CA LEU A 275 -30.83 -4.85 -12.68
C LEU A 275 -29.84 -3.80 -12.13
N VAL A 276 -28.65 -3.70 -12.71
CA VAL A 276 -27.62 -2.71 -12.35
C VAL A 276 -27.28 -1.85 -13.57
N GLY A 277 -27.85 -0.64 -13.62
CA GLY A 277 -27.81 0.17 -14.83
C GLY A 277 -28.69 -0.46 -15.91
N GLN A 278 -28.07 -0.98 -16.97
CA GLN A 278 -28.77 -1.69 -18.06
C GLN A 278 -28.55 -3.21 -18.02
N ASP A 279 -27.68 -3.70 -17.11
CA ASP A 279 -27.23 -5.09 -17.10
C ASP A 279 -27.96 -5.90 -16.02
N PHE A 280 -28.55 -7.03 -16.40
CA PHE A 280 -29.12 -7.97 -15.43
C PHE A 280 -28.00 -8.78 -14.78
N CYS A 281 -27.92 -8.75 -13.44
CA CYS A 281 -26.78 -9.27 -12.69
C CYS A 281 -27.19 -10.23 -11.57
N TYR A 282 -26.43 -11.31 -11.39
CA TYR A 282 -26.46 -12.12 -10.18
C TYR A 282 -25.76 -11.37 -9.03
N ARG A 283 -26.47 -11.15 -7.93
CA ARG A 283 -25.95 -10.56 -6.70
C ARG A 283 -25.46 -11.68 -5.78
N ILE A 284 -24.15 -11.73 -5.54
CA ILE A 284 -23.49 -12.80 -4.80
C ILE A 284 -22.80 -12.22 -3.56
N GLY A 285 -23.19 -12.68 -2.38
CA GLY A 285 -22.49 -12.43 -1.12
C GLY A 285 -21.18 -13.21 -1.07
N VAL A 286 -20.14 -12.58 -0.54
CA VAL A 286 -18.79 -13.13 -0.41
C VAL A 286 -18.34 -12.98 1.02
N GLN A 287 -17.91 -14.07 1.65
CA GLN A 287 -17.32 -14.06 3.00
C GLN A 287 -16.07 -14.93 3.03
N PRO A 288 -14.98 -14.50 3.69
CA PRO A 288 -13.81 -15.34 3.83
C PRO A 288 -14.15 -16.53 4.72
N ARG A 289 -13.67 -17.73 4.38
CA ARG A 289 -13.84 -18.94 5.21
C ARG A 289 -13.22 -18.79 6.60
N ARG A 290 -12.21 -17.92 6.71
CA ARG A 290 -11.50 -17.60 7.95
C ARG A 290 -11.47 -16.07 8.07
N PRO A 291 -12.05 -15.48 9.12
CA PRO A 291 -12.09 -14.03 9.27
C PRO A 291 -10.71 -13.36 9.25
N GLN A 292 -9.67 -14.02 9.77
CA GLN A 292 -8.31 -13.47 9.79
C GLN A 292 -7.56 -13.44 8.44
N ASP A 293 -8.08 -14.09 7.40
CA ASP A 293 -7.40 -14.14 6.10
C ASP A 293 -7.35 -12.74 5.47
N LEU A 294 -6.29 -12.45 4.70
CA LEU A 294 -6.18 -11.23 3.89
C LEU A 294 -7.13 -11.34 2.69
N ALA A 295 -8.42 -11.15 2.97
CA ALA A 295 -9.53 -11.42 2.07
C ALA A 295 -10.66 -10.39 2.30
N PHE A 296 -11.63 -10.39 1.39
CA PHE A 296 -12.73 -9.42 1.37
C PHE A 296 -14.07 -10.04 1.82
N THR A 297 -14.88 -9.26 2.52
CA THR A 297 -16.28 -9.57 2.81
C THR A 297 -17.18 -8.55 2.11
N GLY A 298 -18.32 -8.96 1.58
CA GLY A 298 -19.26 -8.04 0.93
C GLY A 298 -20.04 -8.69 -0.19
N THR A 299 -20.23 -7.95 -1.29
CA THR A 299 -21.07 -8.39 -2.41
C THR A 299 -20.41 -8.10 -3.75
N ILE A 300 -20.54 -9.04 -4.68
CA ILE A 300 -20.18 -8.88 -6.08
C ILE A 300 -21.41 -9.05 -6.97
N TRP A 301 -21.44 -8.34 -8.09
CA TRP A 301 -22.48 -8.43 -9.10
C TRP A 301 -21.87 -8.92 -10.40
N ILE A 302 -22.37 -10.07 -10.87
CA ILE A 302 -21.90 -10.75 -12.07
C ILE A 302 -22.99 -10.66 -13.13
N THR A 303 -22.66 -10.18 -14.32
CA THR A 303 -23.62 -10.11 -15.43
C THR A 303 -24.13 -11.49 -15.81
N THR A 304 -25.41 -11.59 -16.18
CA THR A 304 -26.05 -12.87 -16.52
C THR A 304 -25.71 -13.38 -17.93
N ASP A 305 -25.36 -12.47 -18.84
CA ASP A 305 -25.06 -12.74 -20.24
C ASP A 305 -23.59 -13.15 -20.47
N THR A 306 -22.66 -12.37 -19.91
CA THR A 306 -21.21 -12.44 -20.17
C THR A 306 -20.43 -13.00 -18.98
N TYR A 307 -21.06 -13.15 -17.81
CA TYR A 307 -20.41 -13.51 -16.54
C TYR A 307 -19.24 -12.59 -16.19
N ALA A 308 -19.37 -11.32 -16.53
CA ALA A 308 -18.39 -10.28 -16.21
C ALA A 308 -18.68 -9.70 -14.82
N LEU A 309 -17.61 -9.26 -14.15
CA LEU A 309 -17.73 -8.48 -12.93
C LEU A 309 -18.24 -7.07 -13.25
N ARG A 310 -19.51 -6.79 -12.96
CA ARG A 310 -20.17 -5.51 -13.24
C ARG A 310 -19.95 -4.49 -12.13
N LYS A 311 -20.05 -4.95 -10.89
CA LYS A 311 -19.97 -4.13 -9.68
C LYS A 311 -19.48 -4.96 -8.51
N LEU A 312 -18.84 -4.29 -7.55
CA LEU A 312 -18.47 -4.86 -6.26
C LEU A 312 -18.60 -3.82 -5.15
N ASP A 313 -18.93 -4.29 -3.96
CA ASP A 313 -18.89 -3.53 -2.70
C ASP A 313 -18.28 -4.46 -1.65
N LEU A 314 -16.98 -4.30 -1.44
CA LEU A 314 -16.16 -5.19 -0.65
C LEU A 314 -15.52 -4.39 0.49
N ALA A 315 -15.47 -4.98 1.67
CA ALA A 315 -14.71 -4.49 2.80
C ALA A 315 -13.67 -5.53 3.21
N VAL A 316 -12.60 -5.10 3.87
CA VAL A 316 -11.72 -6.04 4.56
C VAL A 316 -12.39 -6.49 5.86
N SER A 317 -12.29 -7.77 6.20
CA SER A 317 -12.81 -8.28 7.48
C SER A 317 -12.18 -7.51 8.65
N PRO A 318 -12.98 -7.07 9.66
CA PRO A 318 -12.46 -6.43 10.86
C PRO A 318 -11.46 -7.29 11.65
N GLU A 319 -11.55 -8.61 11.51
CA GLU A 319 -10.67 -9.60 12.15
C GLU A 319 -9.36 -9.84 11.39
N ALA A 320 -9.21 -9.29 10.18
CA ALA A 320 -7.96 -9.37 9.42
C ALA A 320 -6.83 -8.65 10.19
N ASN A 321 -5.67 -9.30 10.34
CA ASN A 321 -4.53 -8.78 11.10
C ASN A 321 -3.82 -7.63 10.33
N LEU A 322 -4.45 -6.47 10.28
CA LEU A 322 -3.93 -5.24 9.68
C LEU A 322 -3.49 -4.24 10.75
N ASN A 323 -2.32 -3.63 10.53
CA ASN A 323 -1.83 -2.64 11.45
C ASN A 323 -2.50 -1.33 11.17
N PHE A 324 -2.97 -0.70 12.23
CA PHE A 324 -3.52 0.65 12.14
C PHE A 324 -4.73 0.77 11.23
N ILE A 325 -5.28 -0.29 10.63
CA ILE A 325 -6.43 -0.15 9.73
C ILE A 325 -7.70 -0.34 10.54
N GLU A 326 -8.53 0.69 10.57
CA GLU A 326 -9.87 0.68 11.17
C GLU A 326 -10.90 0.14 10.18
N GLN A 327 -10.80 0.50 8.91
CA GLN A 327 -11.66 0.00 7.84
C GLN A 327 -10.99 0.13 6.48
N VAL A 328 -11.28 -0.81 5.59
CA VAL A 328 -11.08 -0.64 4.15
C VAL A 328 -12.38 -1.05 3.49
N ARG A 329 -12.93 -0.17 2.66
CA ARG A 329 -14.06 -0.49 1.80
C ARG A 329 -13.78 -0.02 0.38
N VAL A 330 -13.99 -0.91 -0.58
CA VAL A 330 -13.83 -0.67 -2.01
C VAL A 330 -15.17 -0.90 -2.67
N ARG A 331 -15.70 0.13 -3.31
CA ARG A 331 -16.84 0.05 -4.21
C ARG A 331 -16.35 0.34 -5.61
N GLN A 332 -16.59 -0.57 -6.54
CA GLN A 332 -16.18 -0.37 -7.92
C GLN A 332 -17.31 -0.75 -8.86
N GLU A 333 -17.54 0.09 -9.86
CA GLU A 333 -18.45 -0.16 -10.97
C GLU A 333 -17.64 -0.21 -12.26
N MET A 334 -17.86 -1.28 -13.01
CA MET A 334 -17.20 -1.55 -14.29
C MET A 334 -18.14 -1.17 -15.44
N ALA A 335 -17.57 -0.86 -16.60
CA ALA A 335 -18.31 -0.69 -17.85
C ALA A 335 -17.62 -1.47 -18.98
N PRO A 336 -18.39 -2.01 -19.94
CA PRO A 336 -17.81 -2.69 -21.09
C PRO A 336 -17.16 -1.66 -22.02
N THR A 337 -16.06 -2.06 -22.65
CA THR A 337 -15.44 -1.31 -23.74
C THR A 337 -16.07 -1.69 -25.08
N PRO A 338 -15.82 -0.92 -26.16
CA PRO A 338 -16.25 -1.33 -27.51
C PRO A 338 -15.72 -2.71 -27.96
N ALA A 339 -14.64 -3.21 -27.34
CA ALA A 339 -14.08 -4.54 -27.61
C ALA A 339 -14.64 -5.65 -26.68
N GLY A 340 -15.52 -5.32 -25.74
CA GLY A 340 -16.19 -6.25 -24.84
C GLY A 340 -15.49 -6.48 -23.48
N GLN A 341 -14.20 -6.18 -23.35
CA GLN A 341 -13.50 -6.23 -22.05
C GLN A 341 -14.00 -5.11 -21.12
N TRP A 342 -13.92 -5.33 -19.81
CA TRP A 342 -14.47 -4.40 -18.82
C TRP A 342 -13.38 -3.52 -18.20
N LEU A 343 -13.65 -2.21 -18.13
CA LEU A 343 -12.80 -1.22 -17.47
C LEU A 343 -13.52 -0.57 -16.28
N PRO A 344 -12.79 -0.15 -15.23
CA PRO A 344 -13.41 0.52 -14.08
C PRO A 344 -13.95 1.90 -14.50
N ARG A 345 -15.27 2.08 -14.42
CA ARG A 345 -15.95 3.36 -14.68
C ARG A 345 -15.91 4.26 -13.46
N GLN A 346 -16.12 3.68 -12.28
CA GLN A 346 -16.07 4.40 -11.00
C GLN A 346 -15.46 3.51 -9.93
N THR A 347 -14.53 4.04 -9.14
CA THR A 347 -13.94 3.37 -7.98
C THR A 347 -14.01 4.30 -6.79
N ARG A 348 -14.60 3.86 -5.69
CA ARG A 348 -14.66 4.58 -4.41
C ARG A 348 -13.99 3.72 -3.34
N VAL A 349 -13.00 4.29 -2.67
CA VAL A 349 -12.22 3.61 -1.65
C VAL A 349 -12.28 4.43 -0.38
N VAL A 350 -12.58 3.78 0.73
CA VAL A 350 -12.54 4.38 2.06
C VAL A 350 -11.54 3.61 2.89
N ILE A 351 -10.52 4.29 3.41
CA ILE A 351 -9.50 3.71 4.27
C ILE A 351 -9.50 4.50 5.58
N GLY A 352 -9.90 3.84 6.66
CA GLY A 352 -9.73 4.34 8.02
C GLY A 352 -8.42 3.80 8.60
N ILE A 353 -7.57 4.68 9.09
CA ILE A 353 -6.31 4.37 9.76
C ILE A 353 -6.40 4.86 11.20
N LYS A 354 -6.30 3.97 12.18
CA LYS A 354 -6.30 4.26 13.60
C LYS A 354 -5.09 3.62 14.30
N PRO A 355 -4.10 4.44 14.72
CA PRO A 355 -2.92 3.97 15.43
C PRO A 355 -3.22 3.06 16.62
N THR A 356 -3.96 3.53 17.62
CA THR A 356 -4.32 2.74 18.81
C THR A 356 -5.76 3.00 19.24
N LYS A 357 -6.28 2.16 20.16
CA LYS A 357 -7.60 2.44 20.77
C LYS A 357 -7.50 3.76 21.54
N GLY A 358 -8.36 4.71 21.20
CA GLY A 358 -8.38 6.05 21.81
C GLY A 358 -7.41 7.07 21.22
N SER A 359 -6.65 6.76 20.15
CA SER A 359 -5.90 7.76 19.40
C SER A 359 -6.75 8.42 18.32
N THR A 360 -6.33 9.61 17.87
CA THR A 360 -6.83 10.21 16.63
C THR A 360 -6.66 9.23 15.48
N GLY A 361 -7.72 8.99 14.71
CA GLY A 361 -7.65 8.25 13.45
C GLY A 361 -7.65 9.20 12.25
N ILE A 362 -7.32 8.64 11.10
CA ILE A 362 -7.29 9.27 9.79
C ILE A 362 -8.28 8.53 8.91
N LEU A 363 -9.17 9.25 8.25
CA LEU A 363 -10.10 8.70 7.27
C LEU A 363 -9.73 9.27 5.90
N ALA A 364 -9.27 8.40 5.00
CA ALA A 364 -9.02 8.73 3.60
C ALA A 364 -10.17 8.23 2.73
N ARG A 365 -10.70 9.09 1.86
CA ARG A 365 -11.69 8.75 0.85
C ARG A 365 -11.13 9.07 -0.52
N LEU A 366 -11.13 8.09 -1.42
CA LEU A 366 -10.67 8.23 -2.79
C LEU A 366 -11.83 7.89 -3.72
N THR A 367 -12.12 8.78 -4.67
CA THR A 367 -13.11 8.58 -5.72
C THR A 367 -12.44 8.79 -7.07
N ILE A 368 -12.44 7.76 -7.91
CA ILE A 368 -11.93 7.79 -9.28
C ILE A 368 -13.11 7.58 -10.23
N ILE A 369 -13.21 8.42 -11.25
CA ILE A 369 -14.23 8.35 -12.31
C ILE A 369 -13.50 8.39 -13.64
N ASN A 370 -13.68 7.33 -14.43
CA ASN A 370 -13.05 7.20 -15.74
C ASN A 370 -14.09 7.31 -16.84
N SER A 371 -13.78 8.03 -17.92
CA SER A 371 -14.67 8.28 -19.06
C SER A 371 -13.92 8.25 -20.39
N GLY A 372 -14.65 8.12 -21.49
CA GLY A 372 -14.06 8.20 -22.83
C GLY A 372 -13.13 7.03 -23.14
N PHE A 373 -13.55 5.80 -22.82
CA PHE A 373 -12.77 4.58 -23.09
C PHE A 373 -12.49 4.42 -24.58
N GLN A 374 -11.22 4.38 -24.95
CA GLN A 374 -10.76 4.03 -26.28
C GLN A 374 -9.83 2.82 -26.15
N VAL A 375 -9.94 1.89 -27.10
CA VAL A 375 -9.21 0.62 -27.06
C VAL A 375 -8.54 0.34 -28.41
N ASN A 376 -7.49 -0.47 -28.38
CA ASN A 376 -6.79 -0.99 -29.55
C ASN A 376 -6.21 0.08 -30.50
N GLN A 377 -5.80 1.23 -29.95
CA GLN A 377 -5.08 2.29 -30.68
C GLN A 377 -3.64 2.41 -30.15
N PRO A 378 -2.69 1.61 -30.66
CA PRO A 378 -1.33 1.61 -30.13
C PRO A 378 -0.56 2.88 -30.45
N ARG A 379 0.21 3.37 -29.48
CA ARG A 379 1.19 4.44 -29.64
C ARG A 379 2.61 3.85 -29.68
N PRO A 380 3.60 4.56 -30.26
CA PRO A 380 4.99 4.10 -30.24
C PRO A 380 5.49 3.86 -28.81
N LEU A 381 6.32 2.84 -28.59
CA LEU A 381 6.84 2.51 -27.24
C LEU A 381 7.45 3.70 -26.48
N PRO A 382 8.22 4.62 -27.11
CA PRO A 382 8.77 5.79 -26.42
C PRO A 382 7.72 6.71 -25.78
N PHE A 383 6.48 6.70 -26.27
CA PHE A 383 5.38 7.43 -25.66
C PHE A 383 5.16 6.97 -24.20
N TYR A 384 5.29 5.67 -23.91
CA TYR A 384 5.03 5.12 -22.58
C TYR A 384 6.25 5.08 -21.65
N ASP A 385 7.40 5.61 -22.10
CA ASP A 385 8.61 5.66 -21.27
C ASP A 385 8.52 6.71 -20.15
N ARG A 386 7.53 7.62 -20.25
CA ARG A 386 7.17 8.56 -19.18
C ARG A 386 5.90 8.09 -18.47
N PRO A 387 6.02 7.38 -17.34
CA PRO A 387 4.86 6.82 -16.66
C PRO A 387 3.94 7.89 -16.06
N LEU A 388 4.49 9.04 -15.68
CA LEU A 388 3.76 10.20 -15.19
C LEU A 388 4.28 11.46 -15.86
N GLU A 389 3.40 12.26 -16.42
CA GLU A 389 3.70 13.60 -16.95
C GLU A 389 2.72 14.61 -16.39
N THR A 390 3.21 15.71 -15.85
CA THR A 390 2.38 16.81 -15.33
C THR A 390 2.50 18.01 -16.23
N ALA A 391 1.38 18.52 -16.74
CA ALA A 391 1.36 19.72 -17.56
C ALA A 391 1.98 20.91 -16.79
N ALA A 392 2.65 21.81 -17.52
CA ALA A 392 3.39 22.91 -16.90
C ALA A 392 2.50 23.81 -16.03
N ASP A 393 1.28 24.04 -16.49
CA ASP A 393 0.21 24.83 -15.89
C ASP A 393 -0.77 23.97 -15.08
N ALA A 394 -0.47 22.70 -14.80
CA ALA A 394 -1.42 21.80 -14.12
C ALA A 394 -1.85 22.30 -12.73
N PHE A 395 -1.00 23.04 -12.04
CA PHE A 395 -1.27 23.64 -10.73
C PHE A 395 -1.89 25.04 -10.82
N GLU A 396 -1.84 25.68 -12.00
CA GLU A 396 -2.43 26.99 -12.27
C GLU A 396 -3.89 26.82 -12.68
N VAL A 397 -4.73 26.47 -11.70
CA VAL A 397 -6.14 26.15 -11.93
C VAL A 397 -6.98 27.45 -11.92
N PRO A 398 -7.67 27.82 -13.02
CA PRO A 398 -8.58 28.94 -13.03
C PRO A 398 -9.70 28.77 -11.99
N LYS A 399 -10.16 29.88 -11.40
CA LYS A 399 -11.26 29.86 -10.44
C LYS A 399 -12.52 29.29 -11.12
N GLY A 400 -13.16 28.30 -10.51
CA GLY A 400 -14.36 27.66 -11.07
C GLY A 400 -14.10 26.49 -12.04
N PHE A 401 -12.84 26.15 -12.34
CA PHE A 401 -12.53 25.13 -13.34
C PHE A 401 -13.12 23.75 -12.99
N PHE A 402 -12.90 23.26 -11.78
CA PHE A 402 -13.41 21.95 -11.35
C PHE A 402 -14.92 21.96 -11.14
N GLU A 403 -15.51 23.10 -10.81
CA GLU A 403 -16.96 23.27 -10.73
C GLU A 403 -17.64 23.05 -12.09
N GLN A 404 -16.95 23.35 -13.20
CA GLN A 404 -17.47 23.20 -14.56
C GLN A 404 -17.08 21.89 -15.26
N ASN A 405 -15.90 21.34 -14.95
CA ASN A 405 -15.31 20.21 -15.68
C ASN A 405 -15.35 18.87 -14.92
N ARG A 406 -15.91 18.83 -13.70
CA ARG A 406 -16.04 17.59 -12.93
C ARG A 406 -17.09 16.66 -13.58
N PRO A 407 -16.79 15.35 -13.73
CA PRO A 407 -17.73 14.40 -14.33
C PRO A 407 -18.88 13.97 -13.40
N ASP A 408 -18.82 14.31 -12.10
CA ASP A 408 -19.87 14.06 -11.12
C ASP A 408 -20.28 15.32 -10.35
N THR A 409 -21.47 15.29 -9.74
CA THR A 409 -21.94 16.33 -8.83
C THR A 409 -21.46 16.02 -7.42
N LEU A 410 -20.85 16.99 -6.75
CA LEU A 410 -20.49 16.87 -5.34
C LEU A 410 -21.74 16.71 -4.47
N SER A 411 -21.69 15.79 -3.52
CA SER A 411 -22.67 15.73 -2.44
C SER A 411 -22.58 16.97 -1.54
N ARG A 412 -23.66 17.28 -0.81
CA ARG A 412 -23.66 18.37 0.18
C ARG A 412 -22.51 18.27 1.19
N GLN A 413 -22.16 17.06 1.60
CA GLN A 413 -21.05 16.80 2.51
C GLN A 413 -19.68 17.15 1.90
N GLU A 414 -19.47 16.82 0.63
CA GLU A 414 -18.22 17.10 -0.07
C GLU A 414 -18.07 18.61 -0.33
N GLN A 415 -19.16 19.30 -0.66
CA GLN A 415 -19.17 20.77 -0.77
C GLN A 415 -18.79 21.43 0.55
N ALA A 416 -19.40 21.01 1.67
CA ALA A 416 -19.06 21.48 3.00
C ALA A 416 -17.59 21.19 3.35
N THR A 417 -17.09 19.99 3.02
CA THR A 417 -15.69 19.60 3.21
C THR A 417 -14.73 20.56 2.52
N MET A 418 -14.98 20.88 1.25
CA MET A 418 -14.16 21.83 0.49
C MET A 418 -14.19 23.24 1.09
N MET A 419 -15.38 23.72 1.51
CA MET A 419 -15.53 25.03 2.16
C MET A 419 -14.79 25.13 3.50
N VAL A 420 -14.82 24.07 4.32
CA VAL A 420 -14.03 23.98 5.56
C VAL A 420 -12.55 24.16 5.24
N LEU A 421 -12.02 23.39 4.28
CA LEU A 421 -10.60 23.40 3.93
C LEU A 421 -10.13 24.77 3.42
N ASP A 422 -10.96 25.47 2.64
CA ASP A 422 -10.65 26.80 2.11
C ASP A 422 -10.66 27.89 3.20
N THR A 423 -11.57 27.76 4.16
CA THR A 423 -11.70 28.72 5.28
C THR A 423 -10.57 28.55 6.30
N VAL A 424 -10.29 27.30 6.65
CA VAL A 424 -9.36 26.91 7.72
C VAL A 424 -7.93 27.33 7.43
N ARG A 425 -7.49 27.28 6.18
CA ARG A 425 -6.12 27.70 5.78
C ARG A 425 -5.82 29.15 6.15
N LYS A 426 -6.84 30.00 6.29
CA LYS A 426 -6.70 31.42 6.65
C LYS A 426 -6.55 31.63 8.15
N LEU A 427 -6.81 30.61 8.98
CA LEU A 427 -6.72 30.71 10.44
C LEU A 427 -5.26 30.62 10.92
N PRO A 428 -4.73 31.60 11.67
CA PRO A 428 -3.33 31.63 12.09
C PRO A 428 -2.90 30.39 12.89
N ALA A 429 -3.75 29.93 13.82
CA ALA A 429 -3.43 28.79 14.67
C ALA A 429 -3.30 27.48 13.88
N VAL A 430 -4.10 27.32 12.81
CA VAL A 430 -4.03 26.13 11.96
C VAL A 430 -2.80 26.21 11.06
N ARG A 431 -2.54 27.38 10.47
CA ARG A 431 -1.34 27.63 9.65
C ARG A 431 -0.05 27.26 10.39
N SER A 432 0.12 27.69 11.64
CA SER A 432 1.32 27.37 12.42
C SER A 432 1.51 25.87 12.68
N VAL A 433 0.43 25.12 12.91
CA VAL A 433 0.50 23.66 13.10
C VAL A 433 0.89 22.95 11.80
N LEU A 434 0.34 23.41 10.67
CA LEU A 434 0.69 22.87 9.35
C LEU A 434 2.16 23.13 9.00
N GLU A 435 2.67 24.34 9.28
CA GLU A 435 4.07 24.70 9.09
C GLU A 435 5.00 23.84 9.95
N LEU A 436 4.65 23.58 11.22
CA LEU A 436 5.44 22.70 12.10
C LEU A 436 5.46 21.24 11.62
N ALA A 437 4.31 20.72 11.17
CA ALA A 437 4.21 19.36 10.63
C ALA A 437 5.02 19.23 9.33
N ASP A 438 4.95 20.23 8.46
CA ASP A 438 5.73 20.30 7.23
C ASP A 438 7.24 20.34 7.51
N VAL A 439 7.68 21.09 8.52
CA VAL A 439 9.06 21.14 8.98
C VAL A 439 9.52 19.79 9.55
N ALA A 440 8.70 19.11 10.34
CA ALA A 440 9.04 17.81 10.91
C ALA A 440 9.23 16.73 9.81
N VAL A 441 8.42 16.79 8.75
CA VAL A 441 8.47 15.83 7.63
C VAL A 441 9.58 16.18 6.64
N ASN A 442 9.69 17.45 6.24
CA ASN A 442 10.62 17.88 5.18
C ASN A 442 11.99 18.30 5.71
N GLY A 443 12.12 18.61 7.01
CA GLY A 443 13.35 19.08 7.65
C GLY A 443 13.74 20.52 7.31
N TYR A 444 12.96 21.24 6.50
CA TYR A 444 13.21 22.62 6.07
C TYR A 444 12.01 23.51 6.41
N TYR A 445 12.26 24.76 6.76
CA TYR A 445 11.23 25.80 6.90
C TYR A 445 11.05 26.56 5.58
N ARG A 446 9.79 26.74 5.11
CA ARG A 446 9.48 27.36 3.80
C ARG A 446 9.38 28.87 3.91
N LEU A 447 10.14 29.59 3.08
CA LEU A 447 10.08 31.05 2.89
C LEU A 447 9.93 31.36 1.38
N GLY A 448 8.83 30.89 0.77
CA GLY A 448 8.50 31.10 -0.65
C GLY A 448 9.55 30.51 -1.60
N LYS A 449 10.32 31.38 -2.26
CA LYS A 449 11.39 31.03 -3.22
C LYS A 449 12.59 30.32 -2.59
N VAL A 450 12.70 30.34 -1.26
CA VAL A 450 13.82 29.75 -0.49
C VAL A 450 13.28 28.91 0.68
N ASP A 451 13.95 27.80 0.97
CA ASP A 451 13.74 26.95 2.14
C ASP A 451 14.96 27.06 3.07
N ILE A 452 14.76 27.26 4.38
CA ILE A 452 15.82 27.34 5.40
C ILE A 452 16.00 25.99 6.10
N GLY A 453 17.24 25.52 6.24
CA GLY A 453 17.58 24.26 6.91
C GLY A 453 18.71 23.47 6.24
N PRO A 454 18.84 22.16 6.51
CA PRO A 454 17.90 21.33 7.28
C PRO A 454 18.03 21.56 8.79
N LEU A 455 16.90 21.73 9.49
CA LEU A 455 16.87 22.11 10.91
C LEU A 455 17.53 21.09 11.84
N LEU A 456 17.44 19.80 11.52
CA LEU A 456 18.09 18.73 12.29
C LEU A 456 19.63 18.79 12.23
N ALA A 457 20.19 19.50 11.23
CA ALA A 457 21.63 19.67 11.10
C ALA A 457 22.11 21.05 11.55
N THR A 458 21.21 21.91 12.05
CA THR A 458 21.54 23.27 12.50
C THR A 458 22.46 23.26 13.73
N TYR A 459 22.32 22.25 14.59
CA TYR A 459 23.18 22.06 15.76
C TYR A 459 23.64 20.60 15.85
N SER A 460 24.91 20.40 16.17
CA SER A 460 25.45 19.09 16.55
C SER A 460 26.64 19.26 17.48
N PHE A 461 27.02 18.19 18.17
CA PHE A 461 28.15 18.19 19.09
C PHE A 461 29.03 16.96 18.89
N ASN A 462 30.34 17.14 18.69
CA ASN A 462 31.30 16.05 18.67
C ASN A 462 32.67 16.45 19.23
N ASN A 463 33.51 15.46 19.54
CA ASN A 463 34.82 15.64 20.16
C ASN A 463 35.92 16.26 19.27
N ILE A 464 35.62 16.50 17.98
CA ILE A 464 36.55 17.14 17.03
C ILE A 464 36.15 18.61 16.83
N GLU A 465 34.88 18.88 16.54
CA GLU A 465 34.34 20.20 16.21
C GLU A 465 33.81 20.96 17.45
N GLY A 466 33.57 20.28 18.57
CA GLY A 466 32.88 20.84 19.74
C GLY A 466 31.42 21.10 19.44
N HIS A 467 30.92 22.28 19.81
CA HIS A 467 29.60 22.74 19.37
C HIS A 467 29.69 23.18 17.92
N ARG A 468 28.89 22.56 17.05
CA ARG A 468 28.80 22.90 15.64
C ARG A 468 27.47 23.57 15.36
N PHE A 469 27.53 24.82 14.91
CA PHE A 469 26.38 25.58 14.43
C PHE A 469 26.40 25.61 12.91
N ARG A 470 25.26 25.39 12.27
CA ARG A 470 25.12 25.39 10.81
C ARG A 470 23.91 26.20 10.38
N ALA A 471 24.10 27.09 9.44
CA ALA A 471 23.03 27.76 8.72
C ALA A 471 23.06 27.31 7.25
N GLY A 472 21.90 27.04 6.67
CA GLY A 472 21.81 26.61 5.28
C GLY A 472 20.46 26.93 4.68
N PHE A 473 20.43 26.98 3.36
CA PHE A 473 19.21 27.14 2.61
C PHE A 473 19.24 26.35 1.30
N ARG A 474 18.08 26.19 0.69
CA ARG A 474 17.94 25.72 -0.69
C ARG A 474 16.91 26.56 -1.44
N THR A 475 17.07 26.71 -2.75
CA THR A 475 16.03 27.31 -3.59
C THR A 475 14.88 26.34 -3.79
N THR A 476 13.74 26.90 -4.20
CA THR A 476 12.50 26.16 -4.37
C THR A 476 12.03 26.20 -5.83
N PRO A 477 11.06 25.35 -6.19
CA PRO A 477 10.53 25.32 -7.57
C PRO A 477 9.84 26.62 -7.99
N GLU A 478 9.46 27.47 -7.03
CA GLU A 478 8.95 28.83 -7.25
C GLU A 478 10.06 29.78 -7.75
N TRP A 479 11.33 29.47 -7.47
CA TRP A 479 12.47 30.19 -8.01
C TRP A 479 12.83 29.70 -9.41
N SER A 480 12.94 28.38 -9.59
CA SER A 480 13.12 27.76 -10.91
C SER A 480 12.75 26.29 -10.84
N ARG A 481 12.07 25.77 -11.88
CA ARG A 481 11.82 24.34 -12.01
C ARG A 481 13.08 23.58 -12.44
N ASP A 482 14.00 24.20 -13.17
CA ASP A 482 15.17 23.51 -13.74
C ASP A 482 16.43 23.67 -12.88
N TRP A 483 16.54 24.78 -12.14
CA TRP A 483 17.69 25.05 -11.29
C TRP A 483 17.37 24.83 -9.81
N LEU A 484 18.23 24.09 -9.13
CA LEU A 484 18.17 23.90 -7.69
C LEU A 484 19.54 24.22 -7.07
N LEU A 485 19.55 25.17 -6.15
CA LEU A 485 20.71 25.58 -5.38
C LEU A 485 20.51 25.13 -3.95
N ARG A 486 21.54 24.51 -3.35
CA ARG A 486 21.61 24.23 -1.92
C ARG A 486 22.96 24.69 -1.41
N THR A 487 22.96 25.42 -0.32
CA THR A 487 24.20 25.89 0.31
C THR A 487 24.12 25.85 1.82
N TYR A 488 25.27 25.78 2.48
CA TYR A 488 25.37 25.95 3.93
C TYR A 488 26.73 26.48 4.35
N LEU A 489 26.73 27.10 5.53
CA LEU A 489 27.91 27.50 6.29
C LEU A 489 27.77 26.90 7.70
N ALA A 490 28.86 26.36 8.24
CA ALA A 490 28.92 25.84 9.59
C ALA A 490 30.22 26.28 10.29
N TYR A 491 30.18 26.36 11.61
CA TYR A 491 31.33 26.71 12.46
C TYR A 491 31.39 25.75 13.65
N GLY A 492 32.58 25.21 13.93
CA GLY A 492 32.85 24.39 15.11
C GLY A 492 33.61 25.20 16.15
N THR A 493 33.17 25.15 17.42
CA THR A 493 33.79 25.92 18.50
C THR A 493 35.14 25.35 18.95
N GLN A 494 35.36 24.05 18.83
CA GLN A 494 36.60 23.41 19.29
C GLN A 494 37.69 23.39 18.22
N ASP A 495 37.33 23.20 16.95
CA ASP A 495 38.29 23.25 15.85
C ASP A 495 38.51 24.66 15.28
N GLY A 496 37.69 25.64 15.69
CA GLY A 496 37.80 27.05 15.31
C GLY A 496 37.65 27.30 13.81
N ARG A 497 36.95 26.41 13.08
CA ARG A 497 36.96 26.41 11.61
C ARG A 497 35.57 26.49 11.01
N PHE A 498 35.48 27.33 9.98
CA PHE A 498 34.34 27.36 9.07
C PHE A 498 34.36 26.17 8.10
N LYS A 499 33.15 25.69 7.78
CA LYS A 499 32.87 24.59 6.87
C LYS A 499 31.73 25.01 5.97
N TYR A 500 31.77 24.65 4.70
CA TYR A 500 30.75 25.08 3.76
C TYR A 500 30.54 24.06 2.66
N GLY A 501 29.38 24.14 2.03
CA GLY A 501 29.08 23.35 0.85
C GLY A 501 28.10 24.05 -0.05
N LEU A 502 28.35 23.96 -1.35
CA LEU A 502 27.55 24.45 -2.44
C LEU A 502 27.17 23.27 -3.33
N ARG A 503 25.89 23.13 -3.62
CA ARG A 503 25.38 22.18 -4.61
C ARG A 503 24.45 22.92 -5.56
N VAL A 504 24.74 22.81 -6.86
CA VAL A 504 23.94 23.37 -7.94
C VAL A 504 23.51 22.21 -8.84
N GLN A 505 22.21 22.08 -9.04
CA GLN A 505 21.62 21.08 -9.93
C GLN A 505 20.88 21.82 -11.04
N ARG A 506 21.07 21.36 -12.28
CA ARG A 506 20.35 21.83 -13.46
C ARG A 506 19.73 20.65 -14.20
N VAL A 507 18.43 20.69 -14.41
CA VAL A 507 17.73 19.78 -15.33
C VAL A 507 17.91 20.31 -16.74
N LEU A 508 18.63 19.58 -17.58
CA LEU A 508 18.89 19.93 -18.98
C LEU A 508 17.80 19.39 -19.91
N ASN A 509 17.28 18.19 -19.61
CA ASN A 509 16.23 17.56 -20.40
C ASN A 509 15.32 16.72 -19.50
N ARG A 510 14.01 17.00 -19.46
CA ARG A 510 13.05 16.24 -18.65
C ARG A 510 12.63 14.93 -19.29
N ASN A 511 12.74 14.84 -20.61
CA ASN A 511 12.33 13.68 -21.41
C ASN A 511 13.24 12.48 -21.14
N HIS A 512 14.54 12.68 -21.30
CA HIS A 512 15.59 11.69 -21.01
C HIS A 512 16.19 11.86 -19.61
N TRP A 513 15.59 12.72 -18.77
CA TRP A 513 16.12 13.06 -17.45
C TRP A 513 17.61 13.37 -17.40
N THR A 514 18.03 14.23 -18.31
CA THR A 514 19.40 14.69 -18.33
C THR A 514 19.57 15.75 -17.25
N VAL A 515 20.34 15.44 -16.21
CA VAL A 515 20.59 16.32 -15.06
C VAL A 515 22.08 16.50 -14.88
N MET A 516 22.49 17.76 -14.71
CA MET A 516 23.85 18.14 -14.35
C MET A 516 23.87 18.57 -12.89
N ASN A 517 24.78 17.99 -12.11
CA ASN A 517 24.98 18.29 -10.70
C ASN A 517 26.42 18.74 -10.48
N PHE A 518 26.59 19.97 -10.01
CA PHE A 518 27.84 20.47 -9.48
C PHE A 518 27.76 20.50 -7.96
N GLU A 519 28.80 20.03 -7.28
CA GLU A 519 28.93 20.15 -5.83
C GLU A 519 30.36 20.47 -5.47
N HIS A 520 30.54 21.47 -4.60
CA HIS A 520 31.80 21.78 -3.95
C HIS A 520 31.58 21.85 -2.45
N ARG A 521 32.40 21.16 -1.65
CA ARG A 521 32.22 21.05 -0.21
C ARG A 521 33.54 20.91 0.51
N ARG A 522 33.70 21.68 1.58
CA ARG A 522 34.81 21.58 2.53
C ARG A 522 34.25 21.36 3.94
N ASP A 523 34.32 20.12 4.41
CA ASP A 523 33.71 19.68 5.68
C ASP A 523 34.47 18.50 6.30
N LEU A 524 34.04 18.09 7.49
CA LEU A 524 34.49 16.90 8.18
C LEU A 524 33.70 15.66 7.69
N ASP A 525 34.41 14.60 7.33
CA ASP A 525 33.87 13.28 7.01
C ASP A 525 34.53 12.20 7.88
N GLN A 526 34.04 10.95 7.78
CA GLN A 526 34.55 9.82 8.54
C GLN A 526 34.87 8.67 7.57
N VAL A 527 36.07 8.06 7.67
CA VAL A 527 36.48 6.96 6.78
C VAL A 527 35.48 5.79 6.82
N ALA A 528 34.90 5.53 7.98
CA ALA A 528 33.90 4.48 8.17
C ALA A 528 32.60 4.68 7.35
N LEU A 529 32.35 5.89 6.87
CA LEU A 529 31.15 6.27 6.12
C LEU A 529 31.46 6.64 4.66
N LEU A 530 32.73 6.69 4.27
CA LEU A 530 33.13 6.89 2.88
C LEU A 530 32.64 5.73 2.01
N ASP A 531 32.34 6.01 0.73
CA ASP A 531 32.01 4.98 -0.27
C ASP A 531 30.76 4.11 0.06
N ASN A 532 29.84 4.67 0.86
CA ASN A 532 28.60 4.03 1.28
C ASN A 532 27.36 4.80 0.79
N ASP A 533 27.45 5.37 -0.41
CA ASP A 533 26.42 6.23 -1.03
C ASP A 533 25.03 5.56 -1.12
N TYR A 534 24.97 4.23 -1.16
CA TYR A 534 23.72 3.43 -1.28
C TYR A 534 23.14 2.93 0.05
N ALA A 535 23.83 3.18 1.18
CA ALA A 535 23.45 2.67 2.50
C ALA A 535 22.98 3.76 3.46
N LEU A 536 23.19 5.04 3.13
CA LEU A 536 22.87 6.19 3.96
C LEU A 536 21.55 6.84 3.55
N GLU A 537 20.44 6.10 3.62
CA GLU A 537 19.10 6.64 3.27
C GLU A 537 18.37 7.28 4.46
N ASN A 538 18.89 7.14 5.69
CA ASN A 538 18.23 7.61 6.91
C ASN A 538 18.88 8.91 7.45
N PRO A 539 18.20 10.08 7.36
CA PRO A 539 18.71 11.35 7.89
C PRO A 539 19.04 11.34 9.39
N LEU A 540 18.34 10.52 10.18
CA LEU A 540 18.63 10.37 11.62
C LEU A 540 19.91 9.58 11.87
N PHE A 541 20.24 8.62 11.00
CA PHE A 541 21.53 7.93 11.06
C PHE A 541 22.68 8.88 10.72
N GLU A 542 22.54 9.71 9.67
CA GLU A 542 23.55 10.72 9.31
C GLU A 542 23.77 11.74 10.44
N ALA A 543 22.68 12.23 11.04
CA ALA A 543 22.76 13.17 12.16
C ALA A 543 23.42 12.51 13.39
N SER A 544 22.99 11.30 13.76
CA SER A 544 23.52 10.58 14.94
C SER A 544 24.97 10.13 14.78
N ALA A 545 25.41 9.79 13.56
CA ALA A 545 26.80 9.41 13.30
C ALA A 545 27.79 10.57 13.53
N ARG A 546 27.31 11.82 13.61
CA ARG A 546 28.11 13.02 13.91
C ARG A 546 28.00 13.47 15.37
N LEU A 547 27.32 12.72 16.23
CA LEU A 547 27.16 13.07 17.65
C LEU A 547 28.16 12.31 18.53
N GLY A 548 28.71 13.01 19.53
CA GLY A 548 29.56 12.43 20.57
C GLY A 548 31.00 12.16 20.13
N ASN A 549 31.54 10.98 20.45
CA ASN A 549 32.92 10.63 20.12
C ASN A 549 32.99 9.93 18.75
N ILE A 550 33.56 10.62 17.76
CA ILE A 550 33.69 10.13 16.38
C ILE A 550 35.12 9.67 16.03
N THR A 551 36.05 9.65 16.99
CA THR A 551 37.45 9.25 16.76
C THR A 551 37.54 7.83 16.21
N SER A 552 36.72 6.90 16.73
CA SER A 552 36.71 5.50 16.27
C SER A 552 36.30 5.32 14.80
N SER A 553 35.60 6.31 14.23
CA SER A 553 35.19 6.32 12.83
C SER A 553 36.26 6.86 11.87
N ARG A 554 37.44 7.24 12.41
CA ARG A 554 38.57 7.84 11.68
C ARG A 554 38.15 9.13 10.96
N PRO A 555 38.00 10.25 11.68
CA PRO A 555 37.56 11.51 11.09
C PRO A 555 38.64 12.12 10.18
N LEU A 556 38.22 12.78 9.10
CA LEU A 556 39.11 13.48 8.18
C LEU A 556 38.47 14.76 7.68
N ARG A 557 39.28 15.77 7.37
CA ARG A 557 38.84 16.93 6.59
C ARG A 557 38.87 16.55 5.11
N ARG A 558 37.77 16.82 4.41
CA ARG A 558 37.65 16.56 2.97
C ARG A 558 37.30 17.84 2.22
N ASP A 559 38.09 18.15 1.21
CA ASP A 559 37.72 19.08 0.14
C ASP A 559 37.25 18.24 -1.05
N LEU A 560 35.99 18.43 -1.45
CA LEU A 560 35.33 17.64 -2.47
C LEU A 560 34.76 18.57 -3.54
N THR A 561 35.14 18.34 -4.80
CA THR A 561 34.50 18.94 -5.96
C THR A 561 34.00 17.84 -6.88
N THR A 562 32.73 17.87 -7.25
CA THR A 562 32.13 16.93 -8.18
C THR A 562 31.36 17.64 -9.27
N LEU A 563 31.49 17.13 -10.48
CA LEU A 563 30.61 17.42 -11.60
C LEU A 563 30.04 16.12 -12.12
N ALA A 564 28.73 15.93 -12.00
CA ALA A 564 28.04 14.74 -12.47
C ALA A 564 27.03 15.10 -13.56
N VAL A 565 27.01 14.29 -14.63
CA VAL A 565 25.94 14.30 -15.63
C VAL A 565 25.27 12.94 -15.59
N GLN A 566 23.95 12.94 -15.47
CA GLN A 566 23.12 11.74 -15.46
C GLN A 566 22.07 11.86 -16.55
N SER A 567 21.77 10.78 -17.27
CA SER A 567 20.66 10.70 -18.22
C SER A 567 20.07 9.29 -18.25
N ASP A 568 18.75 9.20 -18.40
CA ASP A 568 18.06 7.96 -18.77
C ASP A 568 18.16 7.80 -20.29
N LEU A 569 18.97 6.84 -20.74
CA LEU A 569 19.18 6.62 -22.18
C LEU A 569 17.97 5.91 -22.81
N PHE A 570 17.38 4.99 -22.07
CA PHE A 570 16.13 4.30 -22.39
C PHE A 570 15.47 3.84 -21.10
N ARG A 571 14.21 3.38 -21.19
CA ARG A 571 13.44 3.00 -20.00
C ARG A 571 14.16 1.98 -19.13
N GLY A 572 14.34 2.35 -17.87
CA GLY A 572 15.00 1.55 -16.86
C GLY A 572 16.52 1.61 -16.91
N PHE A 573 17.14 2.20 -17.93
CA PHE A 573 18.60 2.34 -18.01
C PHE A 573 19.05 3.78 -17.80
N THR A 574 19.69 4.01 -16.66
CA THR A 574 20.26 5.31 -16.28
C THR A 574 21.77 5.24 -16.39
N GLN A 575 22.36 6.17 -17.14
CA GLN A 575 23.80 6.37 -17.21
C GLN A 575 24.18 7.62 -16.44
N ARG A 576 25.22 7.52 -15.61
CA ARG A 576 25.80 8.63 -14.89
C ARG A 576 27.31 8.67 -15.06
N VAL A 577 27.85 9.85 -15.31
CA VAL A 577 29.28 10.12 -15.38
C VAL A 577 29.60 11.19 -14.35
N ILE A 578 30.62 10.96 -13.52
CA ILE A 578 31.04 11.87 -12.46
C ILE A 578 32.52 12.16 -12.63
N LEU A 579 32.87 13.44 -12.74
CA LEU A 579 34.22 13.93 -12.54
C LEU A 579 34.34 14.36 -11.08
N ARG A 580 35.32 13.84 -10.36
CA ARG A 580 35.44 14.03 -8.91
C ARG A 580 36.88 14.35 -8.54
N ARG A 581 37.08 15.47 -7.86
CA ARG A 581 38.34 15.84 -7.23
C ARG A 581 38.16 15.82 -5.73
N GLN A 582 39.06 15.15 -5.01
CA GLN A 582 39.01 15.02 -3.57
C GLN A 582 40.39 15.31 -2.97
N GLN A 583 40.44 15.99 -1.85
CA GLN A 583 41.63 16.08 -1.00
C GLN A 583 41.30 15.57 0.39
N PHE A 584 42.11 14.66 0.88
CA PHE A 584 41.95 14.01 2.17
C PHE A 584 43.02 14.50 3.14
N GLU A 585 42.56 15.01 4.28
CA GLU A 585 43.40 15.38 5.41
C GLU A 585 42.92 14.63 6.66
N PRO A 586 43.43 13.42 6.90
CA PRO A 586 43.17 12.63 8.10
C PRO A 586 43.41 13.43 9.39
N LEU A 587 42.53 13.29 10.37
CA LEU A 587 42.68 13.87 11.71
C LEU A 587 43.03 12.83 12.77
N TYR A 588 43.64 11.74 12.32
CA TYR A 588 44.11 10.62 13.12
C TYR A 588 45.48 10.18 12.57
N PRO A 589 46.31 9.48 13.36
CA PRO A 589 47.63 9.06 12.89
C PRO A 589 47.54 8.21 11.62
N PHE A 590 48.14 8.70 10.54
CA PHE A 590 48.06 8.11 9.21
C PHE A 590 49.29 8.49 8.40
N ALA A 591 49.86 7.52 7.71
CA ALA A 591 50.85 7.74 6.68
C ALA A 591 50.74 6.66 5.61
N TYR A 592 51.27 6.93 4.43
CA TYR A 592 51.46 5.96 3.36
C TYR A 592 52.77 6.24 2.63
N TYR A 593 53.37 5.20 2.03
CA TYR A 593 54.55 5.33 1.19
C TYR A 593 54.21 5.95 -0.17
N THR A 594 54.93 7.00 -0.56
CA THR A 594 54.65 7.74 -1.82
C THR A 594 55.33 7.15 -3.05
N ARG A 595 56.41 6.37 -2.87
CA ARG A 595 57.16 5.75 -3.97
C ARG A 595 57.45 4.27 -3.71
N GLU A 596 58.24 3.99 -2.68
CA GLU A 596 58.74 2.65 -2.37
C GLU A 596 58.17 2.17 -1.03
N THR A 597 57.74 0.90 -0.97
CA THR A 597 57.15 0.30 0.24
C THR A 597 58.21 -0.35 1.13
N ARG A 598 59.15 0.45 1.64
CA ARG A 598 60.22 -0.01 2.55
C ARG A 598 60.40 0.91 3.76
N PRO A 599 60.85 0.40 4.92
CA PRO A 599 61.22 1.23 6.06
C PRO A 599 62.19 2.35 5.67
N GLY A 600 61.95 3.57 6.14
CA GLY A 600 62.75 4.76 5.82
C GLY A 600 62.48 5.41 4.45
N ALA A 601 61.60 4.85 3.61
CA ALA A 601 61.20 5.50 2.37
C ALA A 601 60.30 6.74 2.62
N PRO A 602 60.24 7.70 1.68
CA PRO A 602 59.38 8.86 1.80
C PRO A 602 57.91 8.49 1.99
N THR A 603 57.25 9.19 2.91
CA THR A 603 55.84 9.01 3.26
C THR A 603 55.09 10.32 3.20
N ALA A 604 53.76 10.23 3.03
CA ALA A 604 52.85 11.35 3.18
C ALA A 604 51.67 10.97 4.08
N ASP A 605 51.05 11.96 4.70
CA ASP A 605 49.89 11.83 5.58
C ASP A 605 48.60 12.42 4.96
N LYS A 606 48.73 13.06 3.79
CA LYS A 606 47.65 13.67 3.01
C LYS A 606 47.74 13.20 1.57
N PHE A 607 46.60 13.14 0.91
CA PHE A 607 46.56 12.80 -0.51
C PHE A 607 45.35 13.39 -1.23
N GLY A 608 45.52 13.63 -2.52
CA GLY A 608 44.50 14.04 -3.46
C GLY A 608 44.14 12.92 -4.44
N LEU A 609 42.90 12.92 -4.91
CA LEU A 609 42.39 12.04 -5.95
C LEU A 609 41.66 12.85 -7.01
N SER A 610 41.90 12.52 -8.27
CA SER A 610 41.09 12.95 -9.41
C SER A 610 40.53 11.73 -10.11
N GLU A 611 39.20 11.65 -10.21
CA GLU A 611 38.50 10.44 -10.61
C GLU A 611 37.47 10.71 -11.69
N VAL A 612 37.36 9.76 -12.61
CA VAL A 612 36.22 9.59 -13.51
C VAL A 612 35.43 8.38 -13.05
N VAL A 613 34.16 8.59 -12.69
CA VAL A 613 33.24 7.53 -12.28
C VAL A 613 32.15 7.37 -13.34
N VAL A 614 32.01 6.15 -13.86
CA VAL A 614 30.96 5.76 -14.78
C VAL A 614 30.03 4.80 -14.05
N GLU A 615 28.75 5.13 -13.97
CA GLU A 615 27.74 4.33 -13.29
C GLU A 615 26.59 4.03 -14.25
N SER A 616 26.35 2.74 -14.47
CA SER A 616 25.27 2.23 -15.31
C SER A 616 24.28 1.47 -14.44
N ARG A 617 23.01 1.87 -14.48
CA ARG A 617 21.95 1.28 -13.67
C ARG A 617 20.82 0.77 -14.56
N TYR A 618 20.44 -0.50 -14.40
CA TYR A 618 19.34 -1.12 -15.11
C TYR A 618 18.24 -1.62 -14.16
N ALA A 619 17.03 -1.07 -14.32
CA ALA A 619 15.84 -1.33 -13.51
C ALA A 619 14.61 -1.46 -14.41
N ARG A 620 14.35 -2.69 -14.90
CA ARG A 620 13.33 -2.97 -15.94
C ARG A 620 11.90 -2.54 -15.58
N ASP A 621 11.47 -2.85 -14.36
CA ASP A 621 10.07 -2.70 -13.92
C ASP A 621 9.87 -1.52 -12.96
N GLU A 622 10.91 -0.70 -12.77
CA GLU A 622 10.86 0.39 -11.82
C GLU A 622 10.12 1.60 -12.39
N VAL A 623 9.16 2.12 -11.61
CA VAL A 623 8.45 3.35 -11.93
C VAL A 623 9.04 4.46 -11.05
N LEU A 624 9.70 5.42 -11.69
CA LEU A 624 10.28 6.57 -11.03
C LEU A 624 9.27 7.72 -11.02
N ILE A 625 8.95 8.23 -9.83
CA ILE A 625 8.16 9.45 -9.67
C ILE A 625 9.08 10.61 -9.31
N GLN A 626 8.98 11.67 -10.10
CA GLN A 626 9.77 12.89 -9.93
C GLN A 626 9.04 13.90 -9.04
N ASN A 627 9.60 14.24 -7.89
CA ASN A 627 9.09 15.36 -7.11
C ASN A 627 9.52 16.73 -7.68
N ASN A 628 8.84 17.80 -7.23
CA ASN A 628 9.14 19.18 -7.62
C ASN A 628 10.52 19.66 -7.18
N GLN A 629 11.22 18.95 -6.28
CA GLN A 629 12.63 19.23 -5.92
C GLN A 629 13.62 18.54 -6.88
N ASN A 630 13.19 18.19 -8.09
CA ASN A 630 13.97 17.47 -9.11
C ASN A 630 14.67 16.21 -8.58
N ARG A 631 13.99 15.49 -7.69
CA ARG A 631 14.40 14.18 -7.21
C ARG A 631 13.42 13.12 -7.67
N ARG A 632 13.95 12.05 -8.27
CA ARG A 632 13.18 10.86 -8.64
C ARG A 632 13.28 9.81 -7.55
N THR A 633 12.14 9.20 -7.21
CA THR A 633 12.05 8.10 -6.25
C THR A 633 11.30 6.95 -6.90
N ALA A 634 11.81 5.74 -6.75
CA ALA A 634 11.16 4.53 -7.20
C ALA A 634 9.94 4.20 -6.33
N ILE A 635 8.88 3.72 -6.97
CA ILE A 635 7.66 3.27 -6.29
C ILE A 635 7.36 1.83 -6.67
N GLY A 636 6.90 1.08 -5.68
CA GLY A 636 6.53 -0.33 -5.82
C GLY A 636 7.68 -1.26 -5.45
N LEU A 637 7.41 -2.56 -5.54
CA LEU A 637 8.40 -3.59 -5.24
C LEU A 637 9.35 -3.75 -6.42
N LYS A 638 10.65 -3.93 -6.13
CA LYS A 638 11.68 -4.28 -7.12
C LYS A 638 11.55 -5.77 -7.49
N ARG A 639 10.50 -6.13 -8.22
CA ARG A 639 10.19 -7.53 -8.58
C ARG A 639 11.25 -8.14 -9.47
N TRP A 640 11.78 -7.35 -10.40
CA TRP A 640 12.94 -7.72 -11.22
C TRP A 640 14.22 -7.19 -10.55
N PRO A 641 15.35 -7.92 -10.63
CA PRO A 641 16.61 -7.44 -10.07
C PRO A 641 17.01 -6.09 -10.68
N VAL A 642 17.37 -5.14 -9.82
CA VAL A 642 17.97 -3.87 -10.22
C VAL A 642 19.48 -4.03 -10.19
N PHE A 643 20.11 -3.87 -11.35
CA PHE A 643 21.56 -3.96 -11.49
C PHE A 643 22.17 -2.57 -11.50
N THR A 644 23.23 -2.36 -10.73
CA THR A 644 24.04 -1.14 -10.79
C THR A 644 25.51 -1.52 -10.90
N VAL A 645 26.15 -1.12 -11.99
CA VAL A 645 27.58 -1.29 -12.22
C VAL A 645 28.24 0.06 -12.12
N ARG A 646 29.26 0.19 -11.28
CA ARG A 646 30.05 1.41 -11.13
C ARG A 646 31.51 1.08 -11.39
N TYR A 647 32.12 1.85 -12.28
CA TYR A 647 33.55 1.83 -12.56
C TYR A 647 34.16 3.19 -12.22
N THR A 648 35.23 3.19 -11.46
CA THR A 648 35.98 4.38 -11.07
C THR A 648 37.41 4.25 -11.56
N LEU A 649 37.85 5.25 -12.31
CA LEU A 649 39.21 5.44 -12.77
C LEU A 649 39.82 6.63 -12.03
N GLY A 650 40.78 6.37 -11.16
CA GLY A 650 41.68 7.39 -10.62
C GLY A 650 42.75 7.76 -11.65
N LEU A 651 42.92 9.05 -11.88
CA LEU A 651 43.90 9.63 -12.78
C LEU A 651 45.14 10.02 -11.98
N ASP A 652 46.32 9.67 -12.47
CA ASP A 652 47.58 10.10 -11.86
C ASP A 652 47.90 11.55 -12.25
N GLU A 653 48.50 12.32 -11.34
CA GLU A 653 49.08 13.66 -11.59
C GLU A 653 48.11 14.73 -12.14
N VAL A 654 46.85 14.40 -12.41
CA VAL A 654 45.82 15.33 -12.88
C VAL A 654 45.21 16.06 -11.68
N LEU A 655 45.24 17.40 -11.71
CA LEU A 655 44.66 18.28 -10.66
C LEU A 655 45.16 17.99 -9.23
N GLY A 656 46.39 17.50 -9.10
CA GLY A 656 47.01 17.14 -7.81
C GLY A 656 46.48 15.82 -7.24
N SER A 657 46.31 14.82 -8.11
CA SER A 657 46.00 13.44 -7.73
C SER A 657 47.28 12.64 -7.53
N ASP A 658 47.33 11.83 -6.48
CA ASP A 658 48.52 11.05 -6.11
C ASP A 658 48.46 9.58 -6.55
N PHE A 659 47.33 9.13 -7.11
CA PHE A 659 47.13 7.72 -7.43
C PHE A 659 46.40 7.50 -8.76
N ARG A 660 46.98 6.63 -9.58
CA ARG A 660 46.25 5.91 -10.64
C ARG A 660 45.65 4.62 -10.09
N TYR A 661 44.34 4.46 -10.20
CA TYR A 661 43.70 3.23 -9.76
C TYR A 661 42.40 2.91 -10.48
N HIS A 662 42.01 1.65 -10.35
CA HIS A 662 40.76 1.13 -10.89
C HIS A 662 39.91 0.60 -9.75
N LYS A 663 38.60 0.81 -9.83
CA LYS A 663 37.63 0.25 -8.89
C LYS A 663 36.36 -0.12 -9.63
N LEU A 664 35.93 -1.37 -9.44
CA LEU A 664 34.71 -1.92 -10.00
C LEU A 664 33.76 -2.31 -8.87
N ASN A 665 32.49 -1.97 -9.00
CA ASN A 665 31.44 -2.32 -8.07
C ASN A 665 30.20 -2.82 -8.83
N LEU A 666 29.59 -3.88 -8.32
CA LEU A 666 28.33 -4.46 -8.80
C LEU A 666 27.35 -4.53 -7.62
N LEU A 667 26.19 -3.92 -7.78
CA LEU A 667 25.09 -3.98 -6.83
C LEU A 667 23.85 -4.61 -7.48
N ILE A 668 23.21 -5.54 -6.79
CA ILE A 668 21.96 -6.17 -7.21
C ILE A 668 20.95 -6.08 -6.05
N ASP A 669 19.78 -5.49 -6.30
CA ASP A 669 18.65 -5.44 -5.37
C ASP A 669 17.43 -6.17 -5.95
N GLN A 670 16.73 -6.97 -5.16
CA GLN A 670 15.43 -7.54 -5.55
C GLN A 670 14.52 -7.80 -4.35
N SER A 671 13.21 -7.67 -4.57
CA SER A 671 12.14 -8.06 -3.64
C SER A 671 11.39 -9.28 -4.19
N LEU A 672 11.49 -10.42 -3.52
CA LEU A 672 10.84 -11.67 -3.87
C LEU A 672 9.55 -11.87 -3.06
N ARG A 673 8.49 -12.28 -3.76
CA ARG A 673 7.22 -12.69 -3.14
C ARG A 673 7.26 -14.20 -2.90
N LEU A 674 7.14 -14.62 -1.64
CA LEU A 674 7.18 -16.03 -1.25
C LEU A 674 5.79 -16.57 -0.83
N GLY A 675 4.71 -15.89 -1.27
CA GLY A 675 3.33 -16.28 -0.96
C GLY A 675 3.08 -16.28 0.55
N GLN A 676 2.74 -17.45 1.11
CA GLN A 676 2.46 -17.60 2.54
C GLN A 676 3.68 -17.41 3.44
N LEU A 677 4.91 -17.54 2.91
CA LEU A 677 6.15 -17.28 3.65
C LEU A 677 6.49 -15.78 3.73
N GLY A 678 5.63 -14.94 3.16
CA GLY A 678 5.74 -13.48 3.17
C GLY A 678 6.66 -12.95 2.07
N ARG A 679 7.57 -12.05 2.42
CA ARG A 679 8.43 -11.31 1.48
C ARG A 679 9.90 -11.38 1.88
N ALA A 680 10.75 -11.71 0.92
CA ALA A 680 12.20 -11.64 1.06
C ALA A 680 12.78 -10.49 0.23
N ASP A 681 13.48 -9.58 0.90
CA ASP A 681 14.24 -8.50 0.27
C ASP A 681 15.73 -8.86 0.36
N TYR A 682 16.45 -8.91 -0.77
CA TYR A 682 17.88 -9.22 -0.78
C TYR A 682 18.72 -8.19 -1.55
N ARG A 683 19.98 -8.07 -1.13
CA ARG A 683 21.01 -7.22 -1.73
C ARG A 683 22.33 -7.99 -1.86
N LEU A 684 22.90 -7.98 -3.07
CA LEU A 684 24.26 -8.43 -3.34
C LEU A 684 25.12 -7.22 -3.70
N ASP A 685 26.22 -7.00 -2.98
CA ASP A 685 27.20 -5.94 -3.23
C ASP A 685 28.58 -6.57 -3.39
N ALA A 686 29.16 -6.47 -4.58
CA ALA A 686 30.47 -7.01 -4.90
C ALA A 686 31.38 -5.89 -5.41
N GLY A 687 32.66 -5.95 -5.04
CA GLY A 687 33.62 -4.95 -5.50
C GLY A 687 35.04 -5.47 -5.62
N TYR A 688 35.80 -4.82 -6.50
CA TYR A 688 37.18 -5.17 -6.83
C TYR A 688 38.01 -3.92 -7.13
N ILE A 689 39.17 -3.81 -6.48
CA ILE A 689 40.14 -2.71 -6.58
C ILE A 689 41.51 -3.36 -6.85
N PRO A 690 41.88 -3.60 -8.12
CA PRO A 690 43.14 -4.26 -8.50
C PRO A 690 44.39 -3.39 -8.32
N SER A 691 44.26 -2.21 -7.70
CA SER A 691 45.32 -1.22 -7.59
C SER A 691 45.82 -1.08 -6.15
N THR A 692 47.07 -0.64 -6.02
CA THR A 692 47.70 -0.35 -4.72
C THR A 692 47.36 1.08 -4.31
N VAL A 693 46.48 1.24 -3.31
CA VAL A 693 45.99 2.52 -2.80
C VAL A 693 45.87 2.46 -1.27
N PRO A 694 45.96 3.61 -0.57
CA PRO A 694 45.79 3.63 0.87
C PRO A 694 44.35 3.26 1.26
N TYR A 695 44.18 2.70 2.45
CA TYR A 695 42.90 2.14 2.88
C TYR A 695 41.70 3.10 2.88
N PRO A 696 41.81 4.45 2.99
CA PRO A 696 40.63 5.31 2.87
C PRO A 696 40.00 5.29 1.47
N VAL A 697 40.73 4.81 0.45
CA VAL A 697 40.23 4.60 -0.93
C VAL A 697 39.59 3.21 -1.11
N LEU A 698 40.04 2.24 -0.30
CA LEU A 698 39.50 0.87 -0.29
C LEU A 698 38.07 0.82 0.25
N LYS A 699 37.39 -0.33 0.08
CA LYS A 699 36.04 -0.50 0.62
C LYS A 699 36.10 -0.65 2.13
N THR A 700 35.47 0.29 2.83
CA THR A 700 35.17 0.19 4.26
C THR A 700 33.74 -0.35 4.42
N HIS A 701 33.62 -1.52 5.04
CA HIS A 701 32.32 -2.14 5.23
C HIS A 701 31.55 -1.41 6.33
N LEU A 702 30.34 -0.95 6.01
CA LEU A 702 29.53 -0.15 6.92
C LEU A 702 29.06 -0.99 8.11
N GLY A 703 29.68 -0.77 9.27
CA GLY A 703 29.17 -1.23 10.56
C GLY A 703 28.12 -0.30 11.14
N ASN A 704 27.49 -0.69 12.24
CA ASN A 704 26.49 0.13 12.92
C ASN A 704 26.63 0.03 14.44
N GLN A 705 27.14 1.10 15.04
CA GLN A 705 27.31 1.22 16.49
C GLN A 705 26.12 1.91 17.19
N SER A 706 25.17 2.46 16.43
CA SER A 706 23.97 3.11 16.98
C SER A 706 23.03 2.07 17.63
N PRO A 707 22.12 2.49 18.52
CA PRO A 707 21.09 1.59 19.05
C PRO A 707 20.00 1.27 18.01
N PHE A 708 20.00 1.95 16.87
CA PHE A 708 18.99 1.80 15.84
C PHE A 708 19.36 0.71 14.83
N TYR A 709 18.38 -0.07 14.38
CA TYR A 709 18.59 -1.02 13.29
C TYR A 709 18.82 -0.27 11.96
N ASN A 710 19.78 -0.73 11.16
CA ASN A 710 20.07 -0.20 9.83
C ASN A 710 20.20 -1.35 8.82
N ALA A 711 19.27 -1.43 7.86
CA ALA A 711 19.27 -2.46 6.81
C ALA A 711 20.45 -2.33 5.82
N GLY A 712 21.05 -1.12 5.72
CA GLY A 712 22.21 -0.82 4.89
C GLY A 712 23.55 -1.12 5.55
N ALA A 713 23.60 -1.58 6.80
CA ALA A 713 24.82 -1.82 7.55
C ALA A 713 24.88 -3.22 8.17
N PHE A 714 26.08 -3.67 8.53
CA PHE A 714 26.27 -4.82 9.41
C PHE A 714 26.04 -4.37 10.86
N ASN A 715 24.98 -4.88 11.49
CA ASN A 715 24.43 -4.31 12.70
C ASN A 715 25.26 -4.60 13.97
N LEU A 716 26.10 -5.64 13.95
CA LEU A 716 27.03 -5.99 15.02
C LEU A 716 28.49 -5.69 14.69
N MET A 717 28.77 -5.18 13.49
CA MET A 717 30.10 -4.73 13.09
C MET A 717 30.35 -3.30 13.61
N ARG A 718 31.57 -3.03 14.08
CA ARG A 718 32.00 -1.69 14.49
C ARG A 718 32.31 -0.83 13.26
N TYR A 719 32.32 0.49 13.44
CA TYR A 719 32.86 1.36 12.40
C TYR A 719 34.32 1.01 12.11
N PHE A 720 34.63 0.95 10.81
CA PHE A 720 35.97 0.63 10.31
C PHE A 720 36.52 -0.73 10.80
N GLU A 721 35.67 -1.72 11.04
CA GLU A 721 36.14 -3.02 11.54
C GLU A 721 36.82 -3.87 10.46
N PHE A 722 36.32 -3.84 9.22
CA PHE A 722 36.90 -4.57 8.10
C PHE A 722 37.05 -3.68 6.85
N VAL A 723 38.18 -3.83 6.19
CA VAL A 723 38.49 -3.19 4.90
C VAL A 723 38.74 -4.26 3.86
N SER A 724 38.38 -4.00 2.60
CA SER A 724 38.60 -4.94 1.49
C SER A 724 38.97 -4.24 0.20
N ASP A 725 39.85 -4.87 -0.59
CA ASP A 725 40.08 -4.53 -2.00
C ASP A 725 39.34 -5.48 -2.95
N ARG A 726 38.89 -6.63 -2.45
CA ARG A 726 37.98 -7.54 -3.13
C ARG A 726 36.97 -8.09 -2.15
N TYR A 727 35.69 -8.06 -2.50
CA TYR A 727 34.64 -8.54 -1.61
C TYR A 727 33.35 -8.90 -2.34
N VAL A 728 32.56 -9.72 -1.66
CA VAL A 728 31.15 -9.99 -1.94
C VAL A 728 30.41 -9.94 -0.61
N ALA A 729 29.38 -9.10 -0.53
CA ALA A 729 28.47 -8.99 0.59
C ALA A 729 27.07 -9.39 0.13
N PHE A 730 26.45 -10.30 0.86
CA PHE A 730 25.08 -10.73 0.64
C PHE A 730 24.24 -10.41 1.88
N ARG A 731 23.09 -9.78 1.67
CA ARG A 731 22.16 -9.40 2.74
C ARG A 731 20.76 -9.83 2.35
N VAL A 732 20.03 -10.39 3.30
CA VAL A 732 18.65 -10.80 3.13
C VAL A 732 17.84 -10.46 4.37
N GLU A 733 16.66 -9.91 4.16
CA GLU A 733 15.62 -9.73 5.18
C GLU A 733 14.37 -10.47 4.71
N ASN A 734 13.84 -11.36 5.54
CA ASN A 734 12.56 -12.01 5.28
C ASN A 734 11.51 -11.57 6.31
N ARG A 735 10.38 -11.08 5.83
CA ARG A 735 9.22 -10.75 6.64
C ARG A 735 8.17 -11.82 6.44
N PHE A 736 7.75 -12.45 7.54
CA PHE A 736 6.84 -13.60 7.48
C PHE A 736 5.36 -13.19 7.52
N ASP A 737 5.05 -11.90 7.60
CA ASP A 737 3.69 -11.32 7.58
C ASP A 737 2.67 -12.01 8.53
N GLY A 738 3.16 -12.63 9.61
CA GLY A 738 2.37 -13.31 10.63
C GLY A 738 2.25 -14.84 10.48
N PHE A 739 2.86 -15.47 9.47
CA PHE A 739 2.80 -16.93 9.23
C PHE A 739 3.10 -17.79 10.47
N LEU A 740 4.15 -17.43 11.22
CA LEU A 740 4.56 -18.18 12.42
C LEU A 740 3.85 -17.70 13.69
N LEU A 741 3.90 -16.39 13.97
CA LEU A 741 3.43 -15.85 15.26
C LEU A 741 1.91 -15.80 15.40
N ASN A 742 1.14 -15.74 14.31
CA ASN A 742 -0.33 -15.77 14.39
C ASN A 742 -0.88 -17.16 14.79
N SER A 743 -0.05 -18.20 14.72
CA SER A 743 -0.41 -19.57 15.10
C SER A 743 -0.33 -19.81 16.61
N LEU A 744 0.31 -18.91 17.37
CA LEU A 744 0.49 -19.02 18.83
C LEU A 744 -0.61 -18.23 19.56
N PRO A 745 -1.56 -18.86 20.29
CA PRO A 745 -2.75 -18.19 20.81
C PRO A 745 -2.51 -16.96 21.69
N ALA A 746 -1.47 -16.97 22.52
CA ALA A 746 -1.13 -15.84 23.40
C ALA A 746 -0.49 -14.67 22.64
N ILE A 747 0.41 -14.97 21.69
CA ILE A 747 1.11 -13.96 20.87
C ILE A 747 0.19 -13.39 19.79
N LYS A 748 -0.77 -14.19 19.32
CA LYS A 748 -1.81 -13.81 18.35
C LYS A 748 -2.57 -12.55 18.80
N GLN A 749 -2.86 -12.39 20.09
CA GLN A 749 -3.57 -11.20 20.61
C GLN A 749 -2.73 -9.91 20.50
N LEU A 750 -1.40 -10.04 20.46
CA LEU A 750 -0.47 -8.91 20.37
C LEU A 750 -0.24 -8.45 18.93
N ASN A 751 -0.70 -9.22 17.92
CA ASN A 751 -0.48 -8.99 16.49
C ASN A 751 0.99 -8.89 16.07
N TRP A 752 1.91 -9.43 16.86
CA TRP A 752 3.34 -9.39 16.58
C TRP A 752 3.72 -10.18 15.32
N ARG A 753 4.72 -9.68 14.57
CA ARG A 753 5.19 -10.34 13.34
C ARG A 753 6.67 -10.63 13.42
N LEU A 754 7.05 -11.79 12.88
CA LEU A 754 8.44 -12.22 12.83
C LEU A 754 9.12 -11.63 11.60
N VAL A 755 10.34 -11.18 11.80
CA VAL A 755 11.30 -10.84 10.75
C VAL A 755 12.57 -11.64 10.99
N ALA A 756 13.22 -12.12 9.93
CA ALA A 756 14.54 -12.71 9.99
C ALA A 756 15.50 -11.93 9.10
N THR A 757 16.76 -11.85 9.51
CA THR A 757 17.82 -11.14 8.79
C THR A 757 19.06 -12.01 8.72
N GLY A 758 19.80 -11.92 7.62
CA GLY A 758 21.07 -12.60 7.43
C GLY A 758 21.99 -11.75 6.59
N ASN A 759 23.19 -11.47 7.11
CA ASN A 759 24.21 -10.68 6.44
C ASN A 759 25.53 -11.45 6.43
N VAL A 760 26.08 -11.65 5.25
CA VAL A 760 27.35 -12.35 5.02
C VAL A 760 28.28 -11.44 4.21
N LEU A 761 29.55 -11.40 4.60
CA LEU A 761 30.60 -10.65 3.94
C LEU A 761 31.83 -11.54 3.77
N TRP A 762 32.25 -11.71 2.53
CA TRP A 762 33.47 -12.43 2.18
C TRP A 762 34.38 -11.51 1.37
N GLY A 763 35.69 -11.60 1.56
CA GLY A 763 36.62 -10.71 0.89
C GLY A 763 38.03 -10.77 1.46
N GLY A 764 38.87 -9.84 1.03
CA GLY A 764 40.25 -9.74 1.47
C GLY A 764 40.93 -8.46 1.03
N VAL A 765 42.20 -8.35 1.38
CA VAL A 765 43.10 -7.26 0.97
C VAL A 765 44.42 -7.87 0.51
N SER A 766 44.90 -7.46 -0.66
CA SER A 766 46.20 -7.81 -1.23
C SER A 766 47.35 -7.35 -0.34
N GLN A 767 48.50 -8.03 -0.46
CA GLN A 767 49.68 -7.66 0.31
C GLN A 767 50.22 -6.29 -0.06
N ALA A 768 50.11 -5.88 -1.33
CA ALA A 768 50.51 -4.56 -1.78
C ALA A 768 49.74 -3.44 -1.05
N ASN A 769 48.41 -3.56 -0.98
CA ASN A 769 47.55 -2.63 -0.22
C ASN A 769 47.81 -2.63 1.29
N ARG A 770 48.33 -3.73 1.86
CA ARG A 770 48.73 -3.75 3.28
C ARG A 770 50.07 -3.07 3.52
N ARG A 771 51.02 -3.25 2.61
CA ARG A 771 52.40 -2.75 2.73
C ARG A 771 52.56 -1.28 2.38
N ILE A 772 51.55 -0.66 1.77
CA ILE A 772 51.57 0.79 1.48
C ILE A 772 51.51 1.63 2.75
N ILE A 773 51.00 1.08 3.87
CA ILE A 773 50.96 1.75 5.16
C ILE A 773 52.22 1.35 5.95
N PRO A 774 53.07 2.31 6.38
CA PRO A 774 54.21 2.02 7.24
C PRO A 774 53.75 1.48 8.60
N ALA A 775 54.57 0.65 9.24
CA ALA A 775 54.27 0.08 10.54
C ALA A 775 54.36 1.12 11.67
N GLU A 776 55.27 2.08 11.52
CA GLU A 776 55.56 3.14 12.48
C GLU A 776 55.32 4.52 11.88
N ASP A 777 54.97 5.45 12.74
CA ASP A 777 54.76 6.85 12.44
C ASP A 777 56.11 7.48 12.06
N PRO A 778 56.24 8.02 10.83
CA PRO A 778 57.51 8.57 10.35
C PRO A 778 58.02 9.77 11.16
N ILE A 779 57.15 10.44 11.92
CA ILE A 779 57.47 11.65 12.69
C ILE A 779 57.77 11.30 14.14
N ASN A 780 56.92 10.47 14.76
CA ASN A 780 56.98 10.22 16.20
C ASN A 780 57.53 8.83 16.56
N GLY A 781 57.79 7.95 15.59
CA GLY A 781 58.29 6.58 15.79
C GLY A 781 57.32 5.63 16.48
N GLY A 782 56.10 6.08 16.82
CA GLY A 782 55.06 5.24 17.44
C GLY A 782 54.33 4.35 16.42
N PRO A 783 53.66 3.27 16.83
CA PRO A 783 52.96 2.38 15.91
C PRO A 783 51.76 3.07 15.21
N LEU A 784 51.63 2.90 13.90
CA LEU A 784 50.48 3.43 13.14
C LEU A 784 49.24 2.54 13.24
N PRO A 785 48.01 3.13 13.23
CA PRO A 785 46.76 2.39 13.24
C PRO A 785 46.57 1.54 11.98
N THR A 786 46.75 0.22 12.11
CA THR A 786 46.48 -0.72 11.01
C THR A 786 44.98 -0.88 10.75
N PHE A 787 44.62 -1.46 9.60
CA PHE A 787 43.27 -1.88 9.29
C PHE A 787 43.19 -3.41 9.29
N ARG A 788 42.01 -3.96 9.57
CA ARG A 788 41.79 -5.40 9.57
C ARG A 788 41.15 -5.82 8.25
N ALA A 789 41.74 -6.83 7.61
CA ALA A 789 41.14 -7.52 6.48
C ALA A 789 40.42 -8.79 6.95
N LEU A 790 39.49 -9.28 6.15
CA LEU A 790 38.90 -10.61 6.34
C LEU A 790 39.96 -11.70 6.08
N GLY A 791 39.87 -12.79 6.84
CA GLY A 791 40.65 -14.01 6.66
C GLY A 791 39.94 -15.00 5.73
N ARG A 792 40.21 -16.30 5.92
CA ARG A 792 39.56 -17.39 5.15
C ARG A 792 38.07 -17.57 5.51
N VAL A 793 37.67 -17.16 6.71
CA VAL A 793 36.29 -17.27 7.20
C VAL A 793 35.53 -15.98 6.86
N PRO A 794 34.35 -16.05 6.22
CA PRO A 794 33.54 -14.86 5.98
C PRO A 794 33.03 -14.28 7.29
N TYR A 795 32.76 -12.97 7.32
CA TYR A 795 31.98 -12.38 8.39
C TYR A 795 30.50 -12.74 8.18
N ALA A 796 29.83 -13.22 9.22
CA ALA A 796 28.40 -13.51 9.20
C ALA A 796 27.71 -13.05 10.49
N GLU A 797 26.54 -12.43 10.32
CA GLU A 797 25.57 -12.15 11.37
C GLU A 797 24.17 -12.56 10.91
N VAL A 798 23.38 -13.06 11.85
CA VAL A 798 21.97 -13.42 11.64
C VAL A 798 21.15 -12.79 12.73
N GLY A 799 19.87 -12.54 12.48
CA GLY A 799 18.99 -12.05 13.51
C GLY A 799 17.54 -12.43 13.28
N TYR A 800 16.79 -12.37 14.36
CA TYR A 800 15.34 -12.47 14.35
C TYR A 800 14.78 -11.26 15.09
N GLY A 801 13.71 -10.70 14.57
CA GLY A 801 13.08 -9.51 15.10
C GLY A 801 11.59 -9.71 15.26
N VAL A 802 11.03 -8.97 16.20
CA VAL A 802 9.59 -8.82 16.36
C VAL A 802 9.24 -7.40 15.96
N GLU A 803 8.48 -7.28 14.88
CA GLU A 803 7.88 -6.02 14.47
C GLU A 803 6.42 -5.91 14.94
N ASN A 804 5.83 -4.74 14.73
CA ASN A 804 4.49 -4.42 15.16
C ASN A 804 4.30 -4.30 16.69
N ILE A 805 5.39 -4.10 17.45
CA ILE A 805 5.32 -3.82 18.88
C ILE A 805 4.73 -2.41 19.07
N LEU A 806 3.63 -2.29 19.81
CA LEU A 806 2.84 -1.04 19.88
C LEU A 806 2.52 -0.47 18.48
N LYS A 807 2.51 -1.37 17.49
CA LYS A 807 2.36 -1.15 16.07
C LYS A 807 3.43 -0.32 15.31
N VAL A 808 4.26 0.47 15.99
CA VAL A 808 5.29 1.32 15.36
C VAL A 808 6.72 0.85 15.61
N LEU A 809 6.93 -0.03 16.59
CA LEU A 809 8.26 -0.45 17.02
C LEU A 809 8.59 -1.83 16.46
N ARG A 810 9.83 -1.97 15.97
CA ARG A 810 10.48 -3.25 15.71
C ARG A 810 11.71 -3.38 16.61
N VAL A 811 11.87 -4.56 17.20
CA VAL A 811 13.04 -4.93 17.99
C VAL A 811 13.69 -6.14 17.35
N ASP A 812 14.97 -6.02 17.00
CA ASP A 812 15.79 -7.07 16.37
C ASP A 812 16.82 -7.60 17.37
N PHE A 813 16.89 -8.92 17.46
CA PHE A 813 17.89 -9.68 18.20
C PHE A 813 18.88 -10.26 17.20
N LEU A 814 20.13 -9.79 17.28
CA LEU A 814 21.16 -10.11 16.30
C LEU A 814 22.26 -10.94 16.98
N HIS A 815 22.77 -11.92 16.25
CA HIS A 815 23.83 -12.83 16.65
C HIS A 815 24.96 -12.78 15.62
N ARG A 816 26.17 -12.50 16.09
CA ARG A 816 27.39 -12.56 15.29
C ARG A 816 27.92 -13.99 15.32
N LEU A 817 28.00 -14.63 14.15
CA LEU A 817 28.37 -16.04 14.04
C LEU A 817 29.88 -16.23 13.99
N THR A 818 30.59 -15.31 13.35
CA THR A 818 32.04 -15.39 13.09
C THR A 818 32.79 -14.21 13.70
N TYR A 819 34.09 -14.34 13.91
CA TYR A 819 34.93 -13.27 14.48
C TYR A 819 34.46 -12.82 15.89
N ARG A 820 33.95 -13.76 16.69
CA ARG A 820 33.38 -13.51 18.03
C ARG A 820 34.43 -13.16 19.08
N ASN A 821 35.67 -13.61 18.90
CA ASN A 821 36.76 -13.44 19.86
C ASN A 821 37.61 -12.18 19.58
N LEU A 822 37.19 -11.32 18.64
CA LEU A 822 37.92 -10.09 18.37
C LEU A 822 37.77 -9.10 19.55
N PRO A 823 38.82 -8.35 19.90
CA PRO A 823 38.74 -7.33 20.96
C PRO A 823 37.61 -6.33 20.72
N GLY A 824 36.69 -6.25 21.68
CA GLY A 824 35.51 -5.37 21.61
C GLY A 824 34.46 -5.77 20.56
N ALA A 825 34.49 -7.00 20.04
CA ALA A 825 33.40 -7.52 19.21
C ALA A 825 32.12 -7.73 20.02
N ARG A 826 31.00 -7.31 19.44
CA ARG A 826 29.67 -7.61 19.97
C ARG A 826 29.21 -8.95 19.40
N THR A 827 29.07 -9.96 20.25
CA THR A 827 28.57 -11.29 19.86
C THR A 827 27.05 -11.32 19.74
N PHE A 828 26.38 -10.44 20.47
CA PHE A 828 24.94 -10.25 20.48
C PHE A 828 24.61 -8.76 20.55
N GLY A 829 23.46 -8.37 20.00
CA GLY A 829 22.96 -7.01 20.13
C GLY A 829 21.46 -6.94 19.92
N VAL A 830 20.84 -6.02 20.67
CA VAL A 830 19.43 -5.66 20.51
C VAL A 830 19.38 -4.30 19.82
N LYS A 831 18.63 -4.21 18.74
CA LYS A 831 18.45 -2.98 17.97
C LYS A 831 16.97 -2.65 17.88
N ALA A 832 16.63 -1.37 17.90
CA ALA A 832 15.26 -0.90 17.73
C ALA A 832 15.12 -0.10 16.44
N SER A 833 13.97 -0.15 15.80
CA SER A 833 13.62 0.81 14.74
C SER A 833 12.15 1.20 14.84
N LEU A 834 11.86 2.47 14.52
CA LEU A 834 10.50 2.93 14.32
C LEU A 834 10.14 2.70 12.85
N GLN A 835 9.11 1.89 12.62
CA GLN A 835 8.62 1.54 11.30
C GLN A 835 7.13 1.86 11.23
N PHE A 836 6.79 2.86 10.42
CA PHE A 836 5.40 3.10 10.03
C PHE A 836 5.12 2.28 8.77
N GLN A 837 4.61 1.06 8.97
CA GLN A 837 4.18 0.17 7.89
C GLN A 837 2.68 -0.09 8.04
N LEU A 838 1.93 0.28 7.01
CA LEU A 838 0.49 0.06 6.88
C LEU A 838 0.19 -1.42 6.59
#